data_AF-W2LXK9-F1
#
_entry.id   AF-W2LXK9-F1
#
_cell.length_a   1.000
_cell.length_b   1.000
_cell.length_c   1.000
_cell.angle_alpha   90.00
_cell.angle_beta   90.00
_cell.angle_gamma   90.00
#
_symmetry.space_group_name_H-M   'P 1'
#
loop_
_entity.id
_entity.type
_entity.pdbx_description
1 polymer ?
#
loop_
_entity_poly.entity_id
_entity_poly.type
_entity_poly.pdbx_seq_one_letter_code
_entity_poly.pdbx_strand_id
1 'polypeptide(L)'
;MSDTNTLLDVDKYKFIPEFGGQGISYWSELQRLYVSSKGTTRSFLDTAVQALLEESGTDEAQRSVAFEAVIDLKDWLQRDSLEGLELNRVVFSMPMLMLTQCANYLNFLEATGVTHGGMVTNSTTTIGHSQGVVSAVVFSAAKTIEEFQELGVAMLRYMFWQGLRTQEAYLELLEQHNQKNGSSSPMLAVRGLKQEQVLETIESQAEMPDLHLSLINASDLINVTGFPASLRTLKQTLEGIMAGSDVDQTRVPYSQRKPTGSLSFLPLSAPFHTPLLSAAVPKVLQDVQRLRFTLKGSHLQVPVYATDMDANNLQTVDDVIEEIIKLQLLQPVDWTSTWSKIAELHPDATHVLEFGPDLGVAKLSNKPAEGLGIEVIIATAKHPIMDLSMQVVGLQQFIDAAPTFTSKKKTWAEKFGLQVTKSGDLYNNFTRVLNKPPVMVAGMMPTTSLEGIDLVAAIQNAGFHAELAAGGLSRSNIFENAVTDLVSKLKPGHGISINMLYLNAKQWGFQFPMVLRMRRSEVPIESVTIGAGVPTKDRGLEILTQLQAVGIHLVSFKPGSVDGIHSVLEIATAVPTMTVMIQWTGGRAGGHHSFEDFHQPMEEMYAAIRRVSNVLLVVGSGFGNWEDSVQYLTGEWSLTRGYPYRMPVDGILLGSRVMVAKEAATAPEVKQLLVNTPGIEESEWETSYSGVVGGLITVSSELGEPIHVVASRCALLWKEFDDKYFSLPREQLELALRLNKKDIITRLNADYQKPYFGCKIDAETVEIVPADLEQMTYGEVLSRMIDLMSVEIPVKPQRWLDESYFSRFSDFLVRTEQRFHRQGSDDMFATTELKMNPRGALEAFVAKYPQVASTLMSVLDCEFFLELCRSGGKPVNFMPVIDAEFKTWFKKDSLWYSEDLDAVPERDEQRVLILQGPVAVRHSTIMDEPVADILTGIVDGFASTVSEDVAVGGTIKQAINIASVQVTESQASMEYSISALVSANEWLTALAASVMDKDWLNAVISSNHVVENKKWVPNPIRQLLMPQIGQKYVVNAAGIRVFDSSINMSGPVIEITKKHANISVVVSEVRPAVADLKADVVTLEMTFTYHSEMSCSIHAEGSDYIDKVKAFYARFW
;
A
#
# COMPACT_ATOMS: atom_id res chain seq x y z
N MET A 1 30.39 -17.07 45.80
CA MET A 1 30.49 -18.08 44.71
C MET A 1 29.48 -19.18 44.98
N SER A 2 28.35 -19.13 44.27
CA SER A 2 27.64 -20.28 43.67
C SER A 2 26.34 -19.75 43.04
N ASP A 3 26.36 -19.64 41.71
CA ASP A 3 25.24 -19.62 40.77
C ASP A 3 24.22 -18.47 40.84
N THR A 4 24.61 -17.26 40.43
CA THR A 4 23.68 -16.38 39.71
C THR A 4 23.59 -16.88 38.28
N ASN A 5 22.53 -17.61 37.95
CA ASN A 5 22.19 -17.92 36.56
C ASN A 5 22.05 -16.61 35.79
N THR A 6 23.05 -16.25 34.98
CA THR A 6 22.91 -15.17 33.99
C THR A 6 21.78 -15.56 33.04
N LEU A 7 20.69 -14.81 33.04
CA LEU A 7 19.49 -15.11 32.24
C LEU A 7 19.63 -14.61 30.80
N LEU A 8 20.50 -13.62 30.57
CA LEU A 8 20.74 -13.00 29.28
C LEU A 8 22.21 -13.12 28.86
N ASP A 9 22.46 -13.82 27.75
CA ASP A 9 23.77 -13.89 27.10
C ASP A 9 23.97 -12.66 26.22
N VAL A 10 24.54 -11.58 26.79
CA VAL A 10 24.66 -10.27 26.12
C VAL A 10 25.54 -10.26 24.88
N ASP A 11 26.44 -11.21 24.71
CA ASP A 11 27.35 -11.28 23.55
C ASP A 11 26.61 -11.60 22.25
N LYS A 12 25.36 -12.06 22.34
CA LYS A 12 24.47 -12.28 21.20
C LYS A 12 23.85 -11.00 20.65
N TYR A 13 23.92 -9.90 21.40
CA TYR A 13 23.17 -8.68 21.14
C TYR A 13 24.10 -7.50 20.88
N LYS A 14 23.57 -6.53 20.13
CA LYS A 14 24.12 -5.19 19.99
C LYS A 14 23.09 -4.18 20.44
N PHE A 15 23.38 -3.48 21.52
CA PHE A 15 22.42 -2.63 22.24
C PHE A 15 22.64 -1.15 21.96
N ILE A 16 21.53 -0.40 22.05
CA ILE A 16 21.49 1.04 22.19
C ILE A 16 20.71 1.36 23.48
N PRO A 17 21.39 1.59 24.60
CA PRO A 17 20.75 2.13 25.80
C PRO A 17 20.19 3.53 25.52
N GLU A 18 18.91 3.69 25.80
CA GLU A 18 18.12 4.89 25.54
C GLU A 18 17.50 5.42 26.83
N PHE A 19 17.55 6.75 26.98
CA PHE A 19 17.04 7.44 28.17
C PHE A 19 16.14 8.62 27.76
N GLY A 20 14.91 8.64 28.27
CA GLY A 20 13.95 9.72 28.00
C GLY A 20 14.23 11.08 28.68
N GLY A 21 13.38 12.06 28.37
CA GLY A 21 13.49 13.45 28.86
C GLY A 21 12.39 13.88 29.86
N GLN A 22 12.21 15.20 29.95
CA GLN A 22 11.17 15.84 30.77
C GLN A 22 9.75 15.62 30.20
N GLY A 23 8.73 15.85 31.03
CA GLY A 23 7.32 15.75 30.63
C GLY A 23 6.70 14.35 30.73
N ILE A 24 7.44 13.39 31.30
CA ILE A 24 6.98 12.01 31.56
C ILE A 24 6.74 11.81 33.05
N SER A 25 5.67 11.09 33.41
CA SER A 25 5.38 10.76 34.81
C SER A 25 6.34 9.70 35.35
N TYR A 26 7.10 10.04 36.38
CA TYR A 26 8.14 9.18 36.96
C TYR A 26 7.84 8.71 38.38
N TRP A 27 7.00 9.45 39.12
CA TRP A 27 6.86 9.30 40.58
C TRP A 27 6.44 7.89 41.02
N SER A 28 5.37 7.36 40.42
CA SER A 28 4.85 6.03 40.76
C SER A 28 5.85 4.90 40.48
N GLU A 29 6.71 5.09 39.48
CA GLU A 29 7.74 4.14 39.13
C GLU A 29 8.93 4.21 40.07
N LEU A 30 9.35 5.42 40.44
CA LEU A 30 10.39 5.62 41.45
C LEU A 30 9.97 5.05 42.81
N GLN A 31 8.71 5.25 43.24
CA GLN A 31 8.15 4.62 44.45
C GLN A 31 8.22 3.10 44.36
N ARG A 32 7.83 2.52 43.23
CA ARG A 32 7.90 1.08 43.00
C ARG A 32 9.33 0.57 43.07
N LEU A 33 10.27 1.22 42.39
CA LEU A 33 11.69 0.85 42.41
C LEU A 33 12.23 0.90 43.83
N TYR A 34 11.90 1.94 44.60
CA TYR A 34 12.33 2.06 45.98
C TYR A 34 11.82 0.92 46.86
N VAL A 35 10.54 0.56 46.74
CA VAL A 35 9.92 -0.49 47.57
C VAL A 35 10.36 -1.90 47.15
N SER A 36 10.53 -2.15 45.85
CA SER A 36 10.75 -3.50 45.31
C SER A 36 12.23 -3.86 45.10
N SER A 37 13.12 -2.87 44.96
CA SER A 37 14.55 -3.10 44.74
C SER A 37 15.23 -3.75 45.94
N LYS A 38 16.28 -4.52 45.63
CA LYS A 38 17.21 -5.10 46.61
C LYS A 38 18.64 -4.79 46.14
N GLY A 39 19.64 -5.29 46.86
CA GLY A 39 21.03 -5.29 46.40
C GLY A 39 21.58 -3.91 46.00
N THR A 40 22.13 -3.85 44.79
CA THR A 40 22.82 -2.71 44.20
C THR A 40 21.87 -1.57 43.86
N THR A 41 20.70 -1.87 43.29
CA THR A 41 19.67 -0.85 42.99
C THR A 41 19.23 -0.15 44.27
N ARG A 42 18.95 -0.93 45.32
CA ARG A 42 18.55 -0.38 46.61
C ARG A 42 19.65 0.46 47.26
N SER A 43 20.90 -0.03 47.22
CA SER A 43 22.06 0.70 47.73
C SER A 43 22.24 2.05 47.04
N PHE A 44 22.10 2.08 45.70
CA PHE A 44 22.16 3.32 44.93
C PHE A 44 21.08 4.30 45.35
N LEU A 45 19.83 3.85 45.44
CA LEU A 45 18.69 4.67 45.85
C LEU A 45 18.88 5.24 47.25
N ASP A 46 19.35 4.46 48.23
CA ASP A 46 19.57 4.94 49.59
C ASP A 46 20.68 6.02 49.65
N THR A 47 21.75 5.88 48.86
CA THR A 47 22.79 6.93 48.74
C THR A 47 22.29 8.17 48.00
N ALA A 48 21.53 7.99 46.92
CA ALA A 48 20.95 9.08 46.13
C ALA A 48 19.94 9.92 46.93
N VAL A 49 19.09 9.26 47.72
CA VAL A 49 18.13 9.91 48.62
C VAL A 49 18.86 10.78 49.65
N GLN A 50 19.94 10.27 50.25
CA GLN A 50 20.75 11.04 51.19
C GLN A 50 21.44 12.23 50.51
N ALA A 51 21.96 12.05 49.29
CA ALA A 51 22.59 13.12 48.53
C ALA A 51 21.62 14.27 48.20
N LEU A 52 20.38 13.97 47.80
CA LEU A 52 19.36 14.99 47.55
C LEU A 52 18.96 15.74 48.82
N LEU A 53 18.84 15.04 49.95
CA LEU A 53 18.55 15.67 51.24
C LEU A 53 19.68 16.64 51.64
N GLU A 54 20.94 16.25 51.44
CA GLU A 54 22.10 17.10 51.73
C GLU A 54 22.14 18.35 50.86
N GLU A 55 21.99 18.23 49.54
CA GLU A 55 22.05 19.39 48.64
C GLU A 55 20.85 20.33 48.83
N SER A 56 19.63 19.77 48.90
CA SER A 56 18.41 20.56 49.10
C SER A 56 18.30 21.16 50.50
N GLY A 57 18.98 20.58 51.49
CA GLY A 57 19.05 21.08 52.85
C GLY A 57 20.03 22.24 53.05
N THR A 58 20.87 22.57 52.07
CA THR A 58 21.86 23.66 52.21
C THR A 58 21.22 25.04 52.36
N ASP A 59 21.85 25.92 53.14
CA ASP A 59 21.46 27.34 53.25
C ASP A 59 21.42 28.04 51.89
N GLU A 60 22.28 27.63 50.96
CA GLU A 60 22.34 28.21 49.62
C GLU A 60 21.14 27.81 48.76
N ALA A 61 20.71 26.54 48.82
CA ALA A 61 19.51 26.09 48.12
C ALA A 61 18.28 26.83 48.66
N GLN A 62 18.13 26.91 49.99
CA GLN A 62 16.99 27.54 50.65
C GLN A 62 16.86 29.05 50.42
N ARG A 63 17.95 29.72 49.99
CA ARG A 63 17.92 31.15 49.64
C ARG A 63 17.41 31.41 48.23
N SER A 64 17.33 30.40 47.38
CA SER A 64 16.85 30.57 46.01
C SER A 64 15.36 30.91 46.00
N VAL A 65 14.96 31.83 45.11
CA VAL A 65 13.53 32.14 44.88
C VAL A 65 12.76 30.98 44.26
N ALA A 66 13.47 29.99 43.70
CA ALA A 66 12.90 28.76 43.16
C ALA A 66 12.81 27.62 44.18
N PHE A 67 13.26 27.82 45.42
CA PHE A 67 13.22 26.79 46.44
C PHE A 67 11.80 26.59 46.96
N GLU A 68 11.35 25.34 47.00
CA GLU A 68 9.98 24.99 47.44
C GLU A 68 9.97 24.10 48.68
N ALA A 69 10.85 23.10 48.74
CA ALA A 69 10.94 22.19 49.86
C ALA A 69 12.31 21.51 49.93
N VAL A 70 12.71 21.14 51.15
CA VAL A 70 13.81 20.19 51.35
C VAL A 70 13.34 18.82 50.87
N ILE A 71 14.15 18.16 50.04
CA ILE A 71 13.83 16.88 49.41
C ILE A 71 14.22 15.73 50.35
N ASP A 72 13.36 15.43 51.33
CA ASP A 72 13.46 14.19 52.11
C ASP A 72 12.82 13.03 51.34
N LEU A 73 13.51 12.58 50.29
CA LEU A 73 12.99 11.58 49.38
C LEU A 73 12.71 10.23 50.09
N LYS A 74 13.39 9.93 51.21
CA LYS A 74 13.18 8.71 52.00
C LYS A 74 11.77 8.67 52.57
N ASP A 75 11.34 9.78 53.15
CA ASP A 75 10.02 9.96 53.71
C ASP A 75 8.97 10.10 52.58
N TRP A 76 9.27 10.89 51.55
CA TRP A 76 8.32 11.13 50.46
C TRP A 76 7.91 9.86 49.72
N LEU A 77 8.86 8.95 49.44
CA LEU A 77 8.58 7.70 48.74
C LEU A 77 7.67 6.74 49.52
N GLN A 78 7.49 6.96 50.82
CA GLN A 78 6.61 6.16 51.69
C GLN A 78 5.19 6.75 51.81
N ARG A 79 4.94 7.94 51.26
CA ARG A 79 3.64 8.62 51.31
C ARG A 79 2.82 8.32 50.06
N ASP A 80 1.51 8.19 50.24
CA ASP A 80 0.58 7.99 49.12
C ASP A 80 0.42 9.27 48.27
N SER A 81 0.54 10.45 48.89
CA SER A 81 0.49 11.75 48.22
C SER A 81 1.40 12.79 48.89
N LEU A 82 1.83 13.76 48.11
CA LEU A 82 2.60 14.92 48.56
C LEU A 82 1.75 16.18 48.39
N GLU A 83 0.95 16.51 49.41
CA GLU A 83 0.06 17.67 49.36
C GLU A 83 0.84 18.96 49.11
N GLY A 84 0.39 19.75 48.13
CA GLY A 84 0.95 21.06 47.81
C GLY A 84 2.23 21.06 46.97
N LEU A 85 2.80 19.89 46.64
CA LEU A 85 3.98 19.78 45.78
C LEU A 85 3.62 19.38 44.35
N GLU A 86 4.09 20.17 43.39
CA GLU A 86 3.96 19.89 41.96
C GLU A 86 5.23 19.20 41.45
N LEU A 87 5.23 17.86 41.45
CA LEU A 87 6.41 17.05 41.09
C LEU A 87 6.87 17.20 39.63
N ASN A 88 6.08 17.82 38.78
CA ASN A 88 6.46 18.19 37.42
C ASN A 88 7.30 19.47 37.34
N ARG A 89 7.50 20.18 38.46
CA ARG A 89 8.41 21.32 38.51
C ARG A 89 9.86 20.86 38.43
N VAL A 90 10.66 21.57 37.65
CA VAL A 90 12.02 21.13 37.25
C VAL A 90 12.99 20.97 38.41
N VAL A 91 12.78 21.70 39.51
CA VAL A 91 13.56 21.51 40.76
C VAL A 91 13.40 20.10 41.34
N PHE A 92 12.24 19.47 41.13
CA PHE A 92 11.97 18.08 41.54
C PHE A 92 12.17 17.11 40.38
N SER A 93 11.55 17.38 39.23
CA SER A 93 11.53 16.42 38.12
C SER A 93 12.91 16.16 37.52
N MET A 94 13.78 17.17 37.41
CA MET A 94 15.09 17.01 36.78
C MET A 94 15.97 15.97 37.49
N PRO A 95 16.28 16.10 38.79
CA PRO A 95 17.03 15.05 39.50
C PRO A 95 16.25 13.73 39.61
N MET A 96 14.94 13.75 39.87
CA MET A 96 14.19 12.52 40.11
C MET A 96 14.00 11.66 38.84
N LEU A 97 13.88 12.26 37.66
CA LEU A 97 13.84 11.53 36.39
C LEU A 97 15.16 10.80 36.12
N MET A 98 16.29 11.48 36.28
CA MET A 98 17.62 10.89 36.13
C MET A 98 17.85 9.77 37.16
N LEU A 99 17.43 9.97 38.41
CA LEU A 99 17.44 8.95 39.45
C LEU A 99 16.64 7.71 39.05
N THR A 100 15.43 7.91 38.52
CA THR A 100 14.55 6.82 38.07
C THR A 100 15.18 6.04 36.93
N GLN A 101 15.77 6.72 35.95
CA GLN A 101 16.48 6.12 34.82
C GLN A 101 17.67 5.26 35.24
N CYS A 102 18.53 5.81 36.10
CA CYS A 102 19.69 5.08 36.63
C CYS A 102 19.26 3.88 37.47
N ALA A 103 18.19 4.03 38.27
CA ALA A 103 17.64 2.94 39.07
C ALA A 103 16.98 1.85 38.19
N ASN A 104 16.30 2.21 37.11
CA ASN A 104 15.78 1.26 36.13
C ASN A 104 16.92 0.46 35.47
N TYR A 105 18.01 1.13 35.06
CA TYR A 105 19.18 0.47 34.52
C TYR A 105 19.82 -0.51 35.50
N LEU A 106 20.04 -0.11 36.75
CA LEU A 106 20.58 -1.00 37.78
C LEU A 106 19.65 -2.19 38.06
N ASN A 107 18.34 -1.94 38.12
CA ASN A 107 17.35 -2.99 38.31
C ASN A 107 17.33 -3.97 37.13
N PHE A 108 17.54 -3.48 35.90
CA PHE A 108 17.71 -4.33 34.72
C PHE A 108 18.93 -5.24 34.83
N LEU A 109 20.09 -4.72 35.27
CA LEU A 109 21.28 -5.55 35.51
C LEU A 109 21.01 -6.64 36.55
N GLU A 110 20.33 -6.31 37.65
CA GLU A 110 19.95 -7.27 38.68
C GLU A 110 18.96 -8.33 38.16
N ALA A 111 17.96 -7.91 37.40
CA ALA A 111 16.93 -8.81 36.86
C ALA A 111 17.47 -9.77 35.80
N THR A 112 18.47 -9.35 35.03
CA THR A 112 19.06 -10.16 33.94
C THR A 112 20.31 -10.92 34.37
N GLY A 113 20.95 -10.53 35.47
CA GLY A 113 22.23 -11.07 35.93
C GLY A 113 23.43 -10.62 35.07
N VAL A 114 23.27 -9.54 34.31
CA VAL A 114 24.27 -8.96 33.41
C VAL A 114 25.15 -7.96 34.16
N THR A 115 26.42 -7.87 33.79
CA THR A 115 27.34 -6.87 34.35
C THR A 115 27.32 -5.58 33.53
N HIS A 116 27.60 -4.45 34.19
CA HIS A 116 27.73 -3.15 33.49
C HIS A 116 28.79 -3.20 32.38
N GLY A 117 29.97 -3.77 32.64
CA GLY A 117 31.02 -3.93 31.63
C GLY A 117 30.60 -4.79 30.43
N GLY A 118 29.78 -5.82 30.66
CA GLY A 118 29.18 -6.61 29.60
C GLY A 118 28.20 -5.81 28.73
N MET A 119 27.41 -4.93 29.35
CA MET A 119 26.54 -3.99 28.62
C MET A 119 27.36 -3.01 27.78
N VAL A 120 28.36 -2.36 28.36
CA VAL A 120 29.21 -1.38 27.64
C VAL A 120 29.91 -2.04 26.45
N THR A 121 30.45 -3.25 26.62
CA THR A 121 31.14 -3.99 25.53
C THR A 121 30.20 -4.36 24.38
N ASN A 122 28.92 -4.59 24.67
CA ASN A 122 27.91 -4.98 23.69
C ASN A 122 26.99 -3.83 23.25
N SER A 123 27.23 -2.61 23.72
CA SER A 123 26.55 -1.41 23.23
C SER A 123 27.35 -0.78 22.10
N THR A 124 26.68 -0.43 21.00
CA THR A 124 27.33 0.27 19.87
C THR A 124 27.37 1.78 20.10
N THR A 125 26.36 2.30 20.80
CA THR A 125 26.23 3.69 21.24
C THR A 125 25.24 3.76 22.40
N THR A 126 25.15 4.90 23.09
CA THR A 126 24.01 5.23 23.95
C THR A 126 23.48 6.63 23.61
N ILE A 127 22.18 6.84 23.81
CA ILE A 127 21.50 8.08 23.45
C ILE A 127 20.56 8.52 24.56
N GLY A 128 20.28 9.81 24.62
CA GLY A 128 19.33 10.33 25.58
C GLY A 128 18.62 11.56 25.05
N HIS A 129 17.30 11.55 25.13
CA HIS A 129 16.46 12.66 24.67
C HIS A 129 16.41 13.78 25.70
N SER A 130 16.69 15.02 25.29
CA SER A 130 16.74 16.17 26.20
C SER A 130 17.68 15.87 27.39
N GLN A 131 17.21 15.95 28.63
CA GLN A 131 18.02 15.63 29.81
C GLN A 131 18.45 14.16 29.93
N GLY A 132 17.84 13.24 29.16
CA GLY A 132 18.25 11.83 29.14
C GLY A 132 19.71 11.64 28.77
N VAL A 133 20.31 12.62 28.04
CA VAL A 133 21.74 12.62 27.68
C VAL A 133 22.65 12.50 28.92
N VAL A 134 22.21 13.00 30.07
CA VAL A 134 22.94 12.90 31.35
C VAL A 134 23.07 11.43 31.77
N SER A 135 21.99 10.67 31.73
CA SER A 135 21.98 9.24 32.06
C SER A 135 22.76 8.41 31.03
N ALA A 136 22.70 8.79 29.75
CA ALA A 136 23.52 8.20 28.69
C ALA A 136 25.02 8.43 28.93
N VAL A 137 25.41 9.65 29.35
CA VAL A 137 26.78 9.98 29.74
C VAL A 137 27.22 9.19 30.97
N VAL A 138 26.38 9.04 32.00
CA VAL A 138 26.70 8.21 33.17
C VAL A 138 26.93 6.75 32.77
N PHE A 139 26.05 6.19 31.93
CA PHE A 139 26.20 4.84 31.39
C PHE A 139 27.53 4.69 30.64
N SER A 140 27.87 5.63 29.77
CA SER A 140 29.10 5.52 28.96
C SER A 140 30.37 5.82 29.76
N ALA A 141 30.33 6.69 30.77
CA ALA A 141 31.52 7.07 31.54
C ALA A 141 31.98 6.00 32.53
N ALA A 142 31.05 5.24 33.10
CA ALA A 142 31.36 4.21 34.08
C ALA A 142 31.98 2.96 33.42
N LYS A 143 32.91 2.30 34.11
CA LYS A 143 33.48 1.00 33.70
C LYS A 143 32.98 -0.15 34.56
N THR A 144 32.63 0.15 35.80
CA THR A 144 32.12 -0.80 36.79
C THR A 144 30.77 -0.35 37.34
N ILE A 145 30.08 -1.25 38.01
CA ILE A 145 28.78 -0.91 38.61
C ILE A 145 28.96 0.05 39.80
N GLU A 146 30.07 -0.06 40.53
CA GLU A 146 30.43 0.85 41.62
C GLU A 146 30.69 2.26 41.08
N GLU A 147 31.48 2.38 40.01
CA GLU A 147 31.70 3.67 39.32
C GLU A 147 30.39 4.26 38.80
N PHE A 148 29.48 3.43 38.27
CA PHE A 148 28.16 3.89 37.83
C PHE A 148 27.35 4.48 38.98
N GLN A 149 27.35 3.84 40.15
CA GLN A 149 26.64 4.35 41.33
C GLN A 149 27.26 5.67 41.82
N GLU A 150 28.59 5.75 41.90
CA GLU A 150 29.30 6.96 42.33
C GLU A 150 29.07 8.13 41.37
N LEU A 151 29.24 7.90 40.05
CA LEU A 151 28.99 8.90 39.00
C LEU A 151 27.51 9.29 38.96
N GLY A 152 26.60 8.33 39.11
CA GLY A 152 25.16 8.57 39.16
C GLY A 152 24.76 9.48 40.32
N VAL A 153 25.31 9.27 41.52
CA VAL A 153 25.08 10.16 42.68
C VAL A 153 25.70 11.53 42.47
N ALA A 154 26.92 11.62 41.91
CA ALA A 154 27.56 12.90 41.61
C ALA A 154 26.75 13.73 40.60
N MET A 155 26.30 13.08 39.52
CA MET A 155 25.45 13.69 38.50
C MET A 155 24.06 14.03 39.03
N LEU A 156 23.51 13.26 39.97
CA LEU A 156 22.26 13.59 40.64
C LEU A 156 22.34 14.90 41.45
N ARG A 157 23.45 15.12 42.17
CA ARG A 157 23.70 16.39 42.88
C ARG A 157 23.75 17.55 41.89
N TYR A 158 24.46 17.38 40.77
CA TYR A 158 24.47 18.35 39.67
C TYR A 158 23.07 18.63 39.12
N MET A 159 22.27 17.59 38.86
CA MET A 159 20.91 17.72 38.31
C MET A 159 19.95 18.46 39.24
N PHE A 160 20.11 18.30 40.56
CA PHE A 160 19.37 19.11 41.53
C PHE A 160 19.69 20.61 41.37
N TRP A 161 20.98 20.96 41.36
CA TRP A 161 21.40 22.35 41.19
C TRP A 161 21.01 22.92 39.82
N GLN A 162 21.15 22.14 38.75
CA GLN A 162 20.69 22.58 37.44
C GLN A 162 19.18 22.85 37.44
N GLY A 163 18.37 21.96 38.02
CA GLY A 163 16.93 22.16 38.15
C GLY A 163 16.60 23.44 38.93
N LEU A 164 17.25 23.65 40.07
CA LEU A 164 17.07 24.84 40.91
C LEU A 164 17.47 26.13 40.18
N ARG A 165 18.69 26.19 39.60
CA ARG A 165 19.20 27.37 38.89
C ARG A 165 18.42 27.68 37.62
N THR A 166 17.92 26.65 36.94
CA THR A 166 17.05 26.80 35.77
C THR A 166 15.72 27.42 36.15
N GLN A 167 15.07 26.90 37.21
CA GLN A 167 13.82 27.46 37.70
C GLN A 167 14.02 28.88 38.23
N GLU A 168 15.12 29.14 38.94
CA GLU A 168 15.49 30.46 39.45
C GLU A 168 15.66 31.47 38.33
N ALA A 169 16.50 31.17 37.34
CA ALA A 169 16.72 32.04 36.19
C ALA A 169 15.42 32.32 35.43
N TYR A 170 14.53 31.32 35.31
CA TYR A 170 13.25 31.51 34.63
C TYR A 170 12.26 32.37 35.43
N LEU A 171 12.18 32.19 36.76
CA LEU A 171 11.34 33.03 37.61
C LEU A 171 11.81 34.49 37.60
N GLU A 172 13.13 34.72 37.69
CA GLU A 172 13.74 36.04 37.55
C GLU A 172 13.38 36.66 36.19
N LEU A 173 13.44 35.87 35.12
CA LEU A 173 13.12 36.32 33.76
C LEU A 173 11.63 36.67 33.60
N LEU A 174 10.72 35.87 34.16
CA LEU A 174 9.28 36.13 34.15
C LEU A 174 8.96 37.44 34.89
N GLU A 175 9.58 37.68 36.05
CA GLU A 175 9.41 38.90 36.82
C GLU A 175 9.90 40.13 36.03
N GLN A 176 11.09 40.04 35.41
CA GLN A 176 11.65 41.10 34.55
C GLN A 176 10.72 41.48 33.39
N HIS A 177 9.99 40.52 32.82
CA HIS A 177 9.09 40.72 31.68
C HIS A 177 7.61 40.90 32.09
N ASN A 178 7.33 41.09 33.38
CA ASN A 178 5.98 41.21 33.95
C ASN A 178 5.03 40.08 33.53
N GLN A 179 5.58 38.87 33.35
CA GLN A 179 4.82 37.67 33.02
C GLN A 179 4.34 36.99 34.32
N LYS A 180 3.13 36.45 34.30
CA LYS A 180 2.60 35.65 35.42
C LYS A 180 2.73 34.18 35.11
N ASN A 181 3.09 33.39 36.12
CA ASN A 181 2.95 31.94 36.05
C ASN A 181 1.44 31.63 35.93
N GLY A 182 1.04 31.08 34.79
CA GLY A 182 -0.34 30.73 34.47
C GLY A 182 -0.56 29.23 34.46
N SER A 183 -1.74 28.79 34.01
CA SER A 183 -2.04 27.36 33.84
C SER A 183 -1.35 26.71 32.64
N SER A 184 -0.75 27.50 31.74
CA SER A 184 -0.02 27.01 30.56
C SER A 184 1.46 26.89 30.86
N SER A 185 2.08 25.80 30.40
CA SER A 185 3.52 25.59 30.57
C SER A 185 4.34 26.34 29.51
N PRO A 186 5.66 26.46 29.67
CA PRO A 186 6.51 27.21 28.75
C PRO A 186 6.96 26.41 27.53
N MET A 187 6.27 25.31 27.20
CA MET A 187 6.57 24.49 26.02
C MET A 187 5.28 23.91 25.42
N LEU A 188 5.06 24.21 24.13
CA LEU A 188 3.94 23.76 23.32
C LEU A 188 4.40 22.65 22.37
N ALA A 189 3.79 21.47 22.47
CA ALA A 189 3.94 20.42 21.46
C ALA A 189 2.97 20.66 20.29
N VAL A 190 3.51 20.66 19.09
CA VAL A 190 2.84 20.88 17.80
C VAL A 190 2.89 19.59 17.02
N ARG A 191 1.74 18.96 16.79
CA ARG A 191 1.62 17.73 15.99
C ARG A 191 0.89 18.01 14.69
N GLY A 192 1.37 17.42 13.59
CA GLY A 192 0.74 17.47 12.28
C GLY A 192 1.12 18.68 11.41
N LEU A 193 2.09 19.49 11.84
CA LEU A 193 2.65 20.59 11.06
C LEU A 193 4.12 20.33 10.79
N LYS A 194 4.59 20.70 9.59
CA LYS A 194 6.01 20.63 9.22
C LYS A 194 6.81 21.73 9.90
N GLN A 195 8.13 21.53 9.99
CA GLN A 195 9.06 22.47 10.60
C GLN A 195 8.98 23.86 9.98
N GLU A 196 8.91 23.94 8.66
CA GLU A 196 8.87 25.20 7.93
C GLU A 196 7.62 26.00 8.30
N GLN A 197 6.46 25.34 8.39
CA GLN A 197 5.18 25.99 8.73
C GLN A 197 5.19 26.54 10.16
N VAL A 198 5.81 25.80 11.09
CA VAL A 198 5.95 26.25 12.49
C VAL A 198 6.88 27.45 12.56
N LEU A 199 8.03 27.40 11.87
CA LEU A 199 8.99 28.51 11.82
C LEU A 199 8.39 29.77 11.19
N GLU A 200 7.73 29.66 10.03
CA GLU A 200 7.03 30.77 9.38
C GLU A 200 5.99 31.41 10.31
N THR A 201 5.28 30.59 11.10
CA THR A 201 4.31 31.10 12.07
C THR A 201 5.00 31.86 13.22
N ILE A 202 6.13 31.35 13.73
CA ILE A 202 6.93 32.04 14.75
C ILE A 202 7.45 33.38 14.21
N GLU A 203 7.98 33.40 12.99
CA GLU A 203 8.51 34.60 12.33
C GLU A 203 7.42 35.66 12.09
N SER A 204 6.20 35.22 11.74
CA SER A 204 5.03 36.11 11.60
C SER A 204 4.66 36.82 12.92
N GLN A 205 5.14 36.30 14.04
CA GLN A 205 4.95 36.82 15.39
C GLN A 205 6.20 37.52 15.93
N ALA A 206 6.94 38.24 15.08
CA ALA A 206 8.19 38.92 15.42
C ALA A 206 8.16 39.82 16.69
N GLU A 207 6.99 40.30 17.09
CA GLU A 207 6.78 41.06 18.35
C GLU A 207 6.92 40.18 19.62
N MET A 208 7.03 38.86 19.47
CA MET A 208 7.22 37.88 20.56
C MET A 208 8.55 37.13 20.37
N PRO A 209 9.69 37.81 20.57
CA PRO A 209 11.03 37.27 20.28
C PRO A 209 11.45 36.12 21.23
N ASP A 210 10.62 35.79 22.22
CA ASP A 210 10.83 34.70 23.17
C ASP A 210 10.42 33.32 22.61
N LEU A 211 9.76 33.27 21.45
CA LEU A 211 9.35 32.03 20.81
C LEU A 211 10.52 31.38 20.09
N HIS A 212 10.85 30.15 20.48
CA HIS A 212 11.95 29.39 19.89
C HIS A 212 11.51 27.96 19.59
N LEU A 213 11.84 27.47 18.39
CA LEU A 213 11.78 26.04 18.11
C LEU A 213 12.78 25.32 19.02
N SER A 214 12.31 24.34 19.77
CA SER A 214 13.09 23.71 20.85
C SER A 214 13.33 22.23 20.63
N LEU A 215 12.36 21.47 20.11
CA LEU A 215 12.52 20.04 19.81
C LEU A 215 11.96 19.71 18.43
N ILE A 216 12.70 18.93 17.64
CA ILE A 216 12.29 18.28 16.40
C ILE A 216 12.29 16.78 16.70
N ASN A 217 11.13 16.27 17.12
CA ASN A 217 11.01 14.86 17.53
C ASN A 217 10.68 13.95 16.34
N ALA A 218 9.99 14.49 15.34
CA ALA A 218 9.72 13.88 14.04
C ALA A 218 9.42 15.00 13.02
N SER A 219 9.26 14.63 11.74
CA SER A 219 8.93 15.57 10.66
C SER A 219 7.65 16.40 10.88
N ASP A 220 6.72 15.87 11.68
CA ASP A 220 5.43 16.47 12.00
C ASP A 220 5.19 16.59 13.53
N LEU A 221 6.24 16.43 14.34
CA LEU A 221 6.17 16.50 15.80
C LEU A 221 7.26 17.42 16.33
N ILE A 222 6.90 18.68 16.55
CA ILE A 222 7.82 19.76 16.91
C ILE A 222 7.37 20.38 18.21
N ASN A 223 8.31 20.90 18.99
CA ASN A 223 8.01 21.70 20.16
C ASN A 223 8.50 23.13 19.99
N VAL A 224 7.69 24.06 20.49
CA VAL A 224 8.02 25.48 20.58
C VAL A 224 8.05 25.88 22.05
N THR A 225 9.12 26.53 22.44
CA THR A 225 9.36 27.03 23.80
C THR A 225 9.23 28.55 23.83
N GLY A 226 8.72 29.09 24.93
CA GLY A 226 8.59 30.54 25.13
C GLY A 226 7.82 30.88 26.40
N PHE A 227 7.45 32.15 26.55
CA PHE A 227 6.57 32.59 27.63
C PHE A 227 5.15 32.03 27.44
N PRO A 228 4.46 31.63 28.53
CA PRO A 228 3.10 31.08 28.45
C PRO A 228 2.07 32.01 27.80
N ALA A 229 2.28 33.33 27.81
CA ALA A 229 1.44 34.27 27.09
C ALA A 229 1.67 34.18 25.57
N SER A 230 2.93 34.25 25.13
CA SER A 230 3.32 34.15 23.72
C SER A 230 2.90 32.81 23.11
N LEU A 231 3.11 31.70 23.81
CA LEU A 231 2.71 30.36 23.34
C LEU A 231 1.20 30.18 23.19
N ARG A 232 0.37 30.89 24.00
CA ARG A 232 -1.09 30.85 23.82
C ARG A 232 -1.51 31.57 22.54
N THR A 233 -0.88 32.70 22.23
CA THR A 233 -1.09 33.43 20.97
C THR A 233 -0.62 32.61 19.77
N LEU A 234 0.55 31.97 19.89
CA LEU A 234 1.07 31.04 18.89
C LEU A 234 0.08 29.88 18.67
N LYS A 235 -0.37 29.24 19.74
CA LYS A 235 -1.36 28.15 19.68
C LYS A 235 -2.61 28.54 18.91
N GLN A 236 -3.19 29.72 19.19
CA GLN A 236 -4.37 30.22 18.48
C GLN A 236 -4.11 30.46 16.98
N THR A 237 -2.92 30.96 16.65
CA THR A 237 -2.53 31.17 15.25
C THR A 237 -2.35 29.85 14.51
N LEU A 238 -1.66 28.89 15.14
CA LEU A 238 -1.49 27.54 14.61
C LEU A 238 -2.84 26.81 14.44
N GLU A 239 -3.77 26.95 15.39
CA GLU A 239 -5.14 26.42 15.25
C GLU A 239 -5.87 27.01 14.03
N GLY A 240 -5.60 28.26 13.65
CA GLY A 240 -6.21 28.92 12.49
C GLY A 240 -5.76 28.36 11.13
N ILE A 241 -4.53 27.86 11.05
CA ILE A 241 -3.97 27.26 9.83
C ILE A 241 -4.28 25.75 9.71
N MET A 242 -4.61 25.10 10.82
CA MET A 242 -5.01 23.69 10.86
C MET A 242 -6.49 23.50 10.46
N ALA A 243 -6.83 22.30 9.99
CA ALA A 243 -8.22 21.90 9.82
C ALA A 243 -8.85 21.59 11.19
N GLY A 244 -10.16 21.85 11.32
CA GLY A 244 -10.93 21.32 12.44
C GLY A 244 -10.98 19.78 12.39
N SER A 245 -11.10 19.13 13.54
CA SER A 245 -11.06 17.65 13.66
C SER A 245 -12.12 16.94 12.81
N ASP A 246 -13.26 17.60 12.55
CA ASP A 246 -14.42 16.99 11.90
C ASP A 246 -14.53 17.37 10.41
N VAL A 247 -13.52 18.05 9.84
CA VAL A 247 -13.53 18.51 8.45
C VAL A 247 -12.98 17.42 7.53
N ASP A 248 -13.84 16.84 6.70
CA ASP A 248 -13.43 15.95 5.62
C ASP A 248 -12.81 16.74 4.46
N GLN A 249 -11.53 16.46 4.18
CA GLN A 249 -10.74 17.10 3.11
C GLN A 249 -10.42 16.12 1.97
N THR A 250 -11.00 14.93 1.94
CA THR A 250 -10.70 13.88 0.93
C THR A 250 -11.05 14.30 -0.50
N ARG A 251 -11.97 15.26 -0.69
CA ARG A 251 -12.33 15.86 -1.99
C ARG A 251 -11.61 17.17 -2.30
N VAL A 252 -10.67 17.60 -1.45
CA VAL A 252 -9.81 18.76 -1.68
C VAL A 252 -8.46 18.26 -2.21
N PRO A 253 -7.92 18.83 -3.29
CA PRO A 253 -6.58 18.49 -3.78
C PRO A 253 -5.54 18.61 -2.66
N TYR A 254 -4.63 17.64 -2.57
CA TYR A 254 -3.71 17.48 -1.44
C TYR A 254 -2.96 18.76 -1.08
N SER A 255 -2.40 19.47 -2.06
CA SER A 255 -1.62 20.69 -1.82
C SER A 255 -2.44 21.86 -1.27
N GLN A 256 -3.78 21.79 -1.34
CA GLN A 256 -4.71 22.81 -0.87
C GLN A 256 -5.35 22.46 0.48
N ARG A 257 -5.07 21.25 1.01
CA ARG A 257 -5.60 20.82 2.30
C ARG A 257 -4.94 21.61 3.42
N LYS A 258 -5.75 21.92 4.44
CA LYS A 258 -5.21 22.35 5.73
C LYS A 258 -4.60 21.15 6.46
N PRO A 259 -3.44 21.29 7.09
CA PRO A 259 -2.86 20.23 7.91
C PRO A 259 -3.81 19.81 9.05
N THR A 260 -3.77 18.53 9.43
CA THR A 260 -4.52 17.98 10.56
C THR A 260 -3.57 17.62 11.68
N GLY A 261 -3.98 17.75 12.94
CA GLY A 261 -3.11 17.44 14.07
C GLY A 261 -3.62 17.97 15.41
N SER A 262 -2.72 18.18 16.37
CA SER A 262 -3.09 18.58 17.73
C SER A 262 -2.02 19.45 18.40
N LEU A 263 -2.45 20.41 19.23
CA LEU A 263 -1.58 21.31 19.98
C LEU A 263 -1.80 21.16 21.50
N SER A 264 -0.74 20.81 22.23
CA SER A 264 -0.82 20.55 23.67
C SER A 264 0.40 21.07 24.43
N PHE A 265 0.17 21.73 25.58
CA PHE A 265 1.22 22.15 26.50
C PHE A 265 1.82 20.95 27.23
N LEU A 266 3.15 20.87 27.32
CA LEU A 266 3.84 19.80 28.06
C LEU A 266 3.94 20.10 29.55
N PRO A 267 3.79 19.13 30.46
CA PRO A 267 3.75 19.37 31.90
C PRO A 267 5.15 19.61 32.49
N LEU A 268 5.70 20.80 32.30
CA LEU A 268 7.02 21.23 32.80
C LEU A 268 7.01 22.72 33.19
N SER A 269 7.90 23.14 34.10
CA SER A 269 7.86 24.48 34.70
C SER A 269 8.93 25.46 34.20
N ALA A 270 9.87 25.01 33.35
CA ALA A 270 10.93 25.88 32.81
C ALA A 270 11.14 25.64 31.30
N PRO A 271 11.48 26.68 30.53
CA PRO A 271 11.60 26.61 29.07
C PRO A 271 12.93 25.96 28.67
N PHE A 272 13.03 24.64 28.51
CA PHE A 272 14.30 24.03 28.05
C PHE A 272 14.58 24.25 26.56
N HIS A 273 15.85 24.06 26.18
CA HIS A 273 16.34 24.13 24.80
C HIS A 273 16.09 25.50 24.16
N THR A 274 16.49 26.56 24.85
CA THR A 274 16.24 27.93 24.43
C THR A 274 17.28 28.92 24.96
N PRO A 275 17.59 30.00 24.22
CA PRO A 275 18.39 31.10 24.71
C PRO A 275 17.86 31.78 25.99
N LEU A 276 16.56 31.64 26.32
CA LEU A 276 15.97 32.23 27.53
C LEU A 276 16.66 31.75 28.83
N LEU A 277 17.29 30.57 28.81
CA LEU A 277 17.99 30.02 29.98
C LEU A 277 19.50 30.37 30.04
N SER A 278 19.98 31.28 29.21
CA SER A 278 21.41 31.66 29.17
C SER A 278 21.95 32.13 30.53
N ALA A 279 21.11 32.79 31.34
CA ALA A 279 21.50 33.25 32.68
C ALA A 279 21.69 32.11 33.70
N ALA A 280 21.13 30.93 33.45
CA ALA A 280 21.31 29.76 34.32
C ALA A 280 22.70 29.13 34.14
N VAL A 281 23.25 29.10 32.92
CA VAL A 281 24.53 28.44 32.59
C VAL A 281 25.68 28.82 33.53
N PRO A 282 26.02 30.11 33.75
CA PRO A 282 27.13 30.46 34.65
C PRO A 282 26.87 30.07 36.11
N LYS A 283 25.60 30.13 36.57
CA LYS A 283 25.23 29.69 37.93
C LYS A 283 25.44 28.17 38.08
N VAL A 284 25.01 27.39 37.09
CA VAL A 284 25.19 25.93 37.06
C VAL A 284 26.67 25.54 36.99
N LEU A 285 27.47 26.23 36.17
CA LEU A 285 28.92 25.99 36.10
C LEU A 285 29.62 26.28 37.44
N GLN A 286 29.19 27.32 38.16
CA GLN A 286 29.69 27.60 39.51
C GLN A 286 29.35 26.47 40.49
N ASP A 287 28.13 25.93 40.41
CA ASP A 287 27.71 24.77 41.22
C ASP A 287 28.52 23.51 40.87
N VAL A 288 28.79 23.26 39.57
CA VAL A 288 29.66 22.15 39.13
C VAL A 288 31.09 22.30 39.69
N GLN A 289 31.65 23.51 39.66
CA GLN A 289 32.96 23.79 40.26
C GLN A 289 32.96 23.54 41.77
N ARG A 290 31.89 23.92 42.48
CA ARG A 290 31.70 23.66 43.91
C ARG A 290 31.64 22.16 44.21
N LEU A 291 30.94 21.40 43.37
CA LEU A 291 30.87 19.93 43.44
C LEU A 291 32.19 19.24 43.06
N ARG A 292 33.16 19.98 42.51
CA ARG A 292 34.49 19.50 42.07
C ARG A 292 34.39 18.34 41.08
N PHE A 293 33.45 18.44 40.17
CA PHE A 293 33.16 17.41 39.19
C PHE A 293 33.63 17.82 37.79
N THR A 294 34.34 16.93 37.10
CA THR A 294 34.83 17.14 35.73
C THR A 294 34.77 15.84 34.96
N LEU A 295 34.29 15.89 33.72
CA LEU A 295 34.21 14.72 32.84
C LEU A 295 34.66 15.11 31.42
N LYS A 296 35.60 14.35 30.86
CA LYS A 296 36.12 14.55 29.50
C LYS A 296 35.54 13.53 28.54
N GLY A 297 35.46 13.86 27.25
CA GLY A 297 34.95 12.94 26.23
C GLY A 297 35.74 11.63 26.18
N SER A 298 37.05 11.70 26.37
CA SER A 298 37.94 10.51 26.46
C SER A 298 37.61 9.52 27.60
N HIS A 299 36.78 9.90 28.57
CA HIS A 299 36.31 8.99 29.62
C HIS A 299 35.10 8.15 29.19
N LEU A 300 34.38 8.54 28.14
CA LEU A 300 33.21 7.83 27.64
C LEU A 300 33.64 6.56 26.89
N GLN A 301 33.16 5.40 27.33
CA GLN A 301 33.54 4.08 26.81
C GLN A 301 32.87 3.76 25.47
N VAL A 302 31.65 4.25 25.25
CA VAL A 302 30.91 4.15 23.98
C VAL A 302 30.50 5.55 23.48
N PRO A 303 30.28 5.73 22.16
CA PRO A 303 29.75 6.98 21.63
C PRO A 303 28.48 7.42 22.37
N VAL A 304 28.43 8.71 22.66
CA VAL A 304 27.21 9.39 23.12
C VAL A 304 27.01 10.56 22.17
N TYR A 305 25.88 10.58 21.48
CA TYR A 305 25.61 11.65 20.53
C TYR A 305 24.89 12.80 21.22
N ALA A 306 25.36 14.02 20.95
CA ALA A 306 24.56 15.22 21.13
C ALA A 306 23.26 15.06 20.34
N THR A 307 22.19 15.68 20.83
CA THR A 307 20.90 15.66 20.15
C THR A 307 20.69 16.93 19.33
N ASP A 308 21.75 17.58 18.86
CA ASP A 308 21.67 18.73 17.95
C ASP A 308 21.56 18.26 16.49
N MET A 309 21.52 19.19 15.53
CA MET A 309 21.43 18.84 14.09
C MET A 309 22.64 18.05 13.59
N ASP A 310 23.81 18.25 14.20
CA ASP A 310 25.05 17.59 13.78
C ASP A 310 25.21 16.20 14.42
N ALA A 311 24.45 15.92 15.47
CA ALA A 311 24.54 14.72 16.30
C ALA A 311 26.00 14.41 16.68
N ASN A 312 26.72 15.42 17.20
CA ASN A 312 28.15 15.33 17.47
C ASN A 312 28.47 14.25 18.52
N ASN A 313 29.55 13.47 18.32
CA ASN A 313 29.98 12.48 19.31
C ASN A 313 30.68 13.16 20.50
N LEU A 314 30.10 13.08 21.69
CA LEU A 314 30.64 13.67 22.92
C LEU A 314 31.97 13.04 23.37
N GLN A 315 32.41 11.93 22.79
CA GLN A 315 33.77 11.42 23.02
C GLN A 315 34.86 12.40 22.56
N THR A 316 34.54 13.30 21.63
CA THR A 316 35.51 14.24 21.05
C THR A 316 35.56 15.58 21.77
N VAL A 317 34.72 15.82 22.79
CA VAL A 317 34.71 17.11 23.51
C VAL A 317 35.63 17.10 24.74
N ASP A 318 36.21 18.26 25.05
CA ASP A 318 37.13 18.41 26.18
C ASP A 318 36.41 18.42 27.53
N ASP A 319 35.26 19.11 27.61
CA ASP A 319 34.41 19.19 28.81
C ASP A 319 32.99 18.74 28.47
N VAL A 320 32.67 17.50 28.86
CA VAL A 320 31.35 16.91 28.64
C VAL A 320 30.29 17.60 29.50
N ILE A 321 30.64 18.11 30.67
CA ILE A 321 29.68 18.71 31.61
C ILE A 321 29.22 20.06 31.09
N GLU A 322 30.15 20.88 30.61
CA GLU A 322 29.78 22.14 29.96
C GLU A 322 28.89 21.90 28.73
N GLU A 323 29.20 20.88 27.93
CA GLU A 323 28.42 20.59 26.72
C GLU A 323 27.01 20.08 27.03
N ILE A 324 26.84 19.13 27.97
CA ILE A 324 25.50 18.66 28.35
C ILE A 324 24.66 19.74 29.04
N ILE A 325 25.27 20.74 29.71
CA ILE A 325 24.55 21.91 30.22
C ILE A 325 23.97 22.70 29.04
N LYS A 326 24.76 22.96 28.00
CA LYS A 326 24.31 23.68 26.80
C LYS A 326 23.23 22.90 26.04
N LEU A 327 23.41 21.58 25.88
CA LEU A 327 22.44 20.70 25.22
C LEU A 327 21.07 20.71 25.92
N GLN A 328 21.05 20.72 27.26
CA GLN A 328 19.79 20.71 28.02
C GLN A 328 19.14 22.09 28.09
N LEU A 329 19.92 23.16 28.30
CA LEU A 329 19.36 24.48 28.57
C LEU A 329 19.15 25.30 27.30
N LEU A 330 20.09 25.26 26.35
CA LEU A 330 20.17 26.26 25.28
C LEU A 330 19.90 25.69 23.88
N GLN A 331 20.54 24.58 23.53
CA GLN A 331 20.52 24.08 22.16
C GLN A 331 19.22 23.33 21.86
N PRO A 332 18.66 23.50 20.64
CA PRO A 332 17.49 22.73 20.21
C PRO A 332 17.83 21.24 20.05
N VAL A 333 16.83 20.40 20.26
CA VAL A 333 16.93 18.95 20.04
C VAL A 333 16.47 18.61 18.63
N ASP A 334 17.26 17.86 17.88
CA ASP A 334 16.89 17.18 16.65
C ASP A 334 17.06 15.66 16.82
N TRP A 335 15.95 15.02 17.16
CA TRP A 335 15.90 13.57 17.33
C TRP A 335 15.98 12.85 15.98
N THR A 336 15.54 13.48 14.89
CA THR A 336 15.59 12.88 13.56
C THR A 336 17.02 12.77 13.02
N SER A 337 17.83 13.82 13.25
CA SER A 337 19.26 13.80 12.93
C SER A 337 20.02 12.78 13.77
N THR A 338 19.68 12.65 15.07
CA THR A 338 20.24 11.60 15.95
C THR A 338 19.99 10.19 15.39
N TRP A 339 18.75 9.88 14.98
CA TRP A 339 18.41 8.57 14.39
C TRP A 339 19.02 8.33 13.00
N SER A 340 19.19 9.39 12.22
CA SER A 340 19.95 9.32 10.97
C SER A 340 21.41 8.95 11.22
N LYS A 341 22.02 9.50 12.27
CA LYS A 341 23.37 9.16 12.70
C LYS A 341 23.49 7.71 13.18
N ILE A 342 22.48 7.24 13.91
CA ILE A 342 22.38 5.83 14.35
C ILE A 342 22.34 4.90 13.13
N ALA A 343 21.48 5.17 12.16
CA ALA A 343 21.35 4.36 10.95
C ALA A 343 22.66 4.31 10.14
N GLU A 344 23.38 5.43 10.06
CA GLU A 344 24.67 5.55 9.34
C GLU A 344 25.79 4.76 10.04
N LEU A 345 25.96 4.95 11.35
CA LEU A 345 27.16 4.52 12.07
C LEU A 345 27.00 3.22 12.87
N HIS A 346 25.77 2.78 13.13
CA HIS A 346 25.46 1.61 13.97
C HIS A 346 24.56 0.58 13.25
N PRO A 347 24.90 0.14 12.02
CA PRO A 347 24.04 -0.77 11.25
C PRO A 347 23.95 -2.19 11.82
N ASP A 348 24.79 -2.55 12.79
CA ASP A 348 24.79 -3.82 13.49
C ASP A 348 23.96 -3.81 14.78
N ALA A 349 23.41 -2.65 15.18
CA ALA A 349 22.50 -2.55 16.32
C ALA A 349 21.29 -3.47 16.14
N THR A 350 20.91 -4.15 17.23
CA THR A 350 19.81 -5.13 17.21
C THR A 350 18.67 -4.73 18.13
N HIS A 351 18.96 -4.04 19.24
CA HIS A 351 17.98 -3.68 20.25
C HIS A 351 18.21 -2.28 20.81
N VAL A 352 17.12 -1.55 21.03
CA VAL A 352 17.09 -0.39 21.92
C VAL A 352 16.63 -0.85 23.29
N LEU A 353 17.30 -0.41 24.35
CA LEU A 353 16.86 -0.61 25.72
C LEU A 353 16.43 0.73 26.31
N GLU A 354 15.13 0.99 26.41
CA GLU A 354 14.57 2.21 26.97
C GLU A 354 14.47 2.09 28.50
N PHE A 355 15.21 2.94 29.21
CA PHE A 355 15.27 2.98 30.68
C PHE A 355 14.51 4.14 31.31
N GLY A 356 13.93 5.02 30.50
CA GLY A 356 13.03 6.08 30.91
C GLY A 356 11.78 5.53 31.62
N PRO A 357 11.18 6.34 32.52
CA PRO A 357 9.97 5.93 33.20
C PRO A 357 8.82 5.71 32.21
N ASP A 358 7.92 4.81 32.58
CA ASP A 358 6.81 4.33 31.76
C ASP A 358 7.28 3.79 30.41
N LEU A 359 6.96 4.49 29.31
CA LEU A 359 7.41 4.14 27.96
C LEU A 359 8.57 5.01 27.48
N GLY A 360 9.09 5.91 28.32
CA GLY A 360 10.17 6.82 27.95
C GLY A 360 9.90 7.56 26.63
N VAL A 361 10.90 7.55 25.76
CA VAL A 361 10.84 8.08 24.39
C VAL A 361 10.70 6.97 23.34
N ALA A 362 10.43 5.73 23.74
CA ALA A 362 10.23 4.59 22.84
C ALA A 362 9.19 4.86 21.74
N LYS A 363 8.17 5.70 21.97
CA LYS A 363 7.20 6.08 20.92
C LYS A 363 7.83 6.85 19.74
N LEU A 364 8.88 7.61 20.00
CA LEU A 364 9.64 8.35 18.99
C LEU A 364 10.60 7.39 18.27
N SER A 365 11.26 6.53 19.05
CA SER A 365 12.33 5.64 18.60
C SER A 365 11.84 4.37 17.89
N ASN A 366 10.64 3.88 18.21
CA ASN A 366 10.10 2.66 17.63
C ASN A 366 9.86 2.78 16.11
N LYS A 367 9.40 3.95 15.65
CA LYS A 367 9.17 4.20 14.23
C LYS A 367 10.45 3.99 13.38
N PRO A 368 11.60 4.64 13.68
CA PRO A 368 12.84 4.37 12.96
C PRO A 368 13.46 3.02 13.27
N ALA A 369 13.38 2.53 14.51
CA ALA A 369 13.92 1.23 14.90
C ALA A 369 13.31 0.09 14.07
N GLU A 370 11.99 0.07 13.85
CA GLU A 370 11.32 -1.00 13.09
C GLU A 370 11.84 -1.09 11.64
N GLY A 371 12.02 0.04 10.97
CA GLY A 371 12.56 0.09 9.61
C GLY A 371 14.00 -0.39 9.50
N LEU A 372 14.80 -0.10 10.53
CA LEU A 372 16.18 -0.53 10.69
C LEU A 372 16.31 -1.98 11.22
N GLY A 373 15.20 -2.66 11.50
CA GLY A 373 15.23 -4.02 12.05
C GLY A 373 15.69 -4.09 13.51
N ILE A 374 15.64 -2.98 14.24
CA ILE A 374 16.02 -2.87 15.65
C ILE A 374 14.76 -3.07 16.52
N GLU A 375 14.83 -3.93 17.53
CA GLU A 375 13.71 -4.15 18.46
C GLU A 375 13.80 -3.21 19.67
N VAL A 376 12.69 -2.53 20.01
CA VAL A 376 12.65 -1.66 21.18
C VAL A 376 12.12 -2.42 22.39
N ILE A 377 12.94 -2.48 23.44
CA ILE A 377 12.61 -3.09 24.72
C ILE A 377 12.35 -1.99 25.75
N ILE A 378 11.19 -2.04 26.41
CA ILE A 378 10.93 -1.24 27.60
C ILE A 378 11.62 -1.94 28.77
N ALA A 379 12.84 -1.50 29.08
CA ALA A 379 13.76 -2.18 29.99
C ALA A 379 13.48 -1.84 31.47
N THR A 380 12.21 -1.69 31.83
CA THR A 380 11.76 -1.33 33.18
C THR A 380 10.88 -2.44 33.78
N ALA A 381 10.95 -2.61 35.10
CA ALA A 381 10.12 -3.61 35.80
C ALA A 381 8.62 -3.23 35.87
N LYS A 382 8.26 -2.00 35.48
CA LYS A 382 6.87 -1.55 35.44
C LYS A 382 6.09 -2.23 34.31
N HIS A 383 6.75 -2.48 33.18
CA HIS A 383 6.18 -3.08 31.98
C HIS A 383 6.85 -4.43 31.67
N PRO A 384 6.63 -5.48 32.50
CA PRO A 384 7.24 -6.78 32.27
C PRO A 384 6.69 -7.46 30.99
N ILE A 385 5.43 -7.19 30.66
CA ILE A 385 4.74 -7.72 29.48
C ILE A 385 4.05 -6.54 28.79
N MET A 386 4.32 -6.38 27.51
CA MET A 386 3.67 -5.41 26.62
C MET A 386 2.73 -6.14 25.66
N ASP A 387 1.65 -5.46 25.29
CA ASP A 387 0.81 -5.93 24.18
C ASP A 387 1.60 -5.83 22.88
N LEU A 388 1.54 -6.90 22.07
CA LEU A 388 2.13 -6.95 20.72
C LEU A 388 1.62 -5.79 19.85
N SER A 389 0.41 -5.28 20.09
CA SER A 389 -0.15 -4.12 19.39
C SER A 389 0.67 -2.84 19.57
N MET A 390 1.35 -2.68 20.71
CA MET A 390 2.18 -1.51 21.03
C MET A 390 3.55 -1.54 20.34
N GLN A 391 3.89 -2.63 19.66
CA GLN A 391 5.10 -2.79 18.85
C GLN A 391 6.40 -2.52 19.63
N VAL A 392 6.36 -2.73 20.94
CA VAL A 392 7.51 -2.70 21.84
C VAL A 392 7.41 -3.92 22.74
N VAL A 393 8.55 -4.38 23.25
CA VAL A 393 8.61 -5.60 24.07
C VAL A 393 8.86 -5.25 25.53
N GLY A 394 8.16 -5.91 26.44
CA GLY A 394 8.36 -5.75 27.88
C GLY A 394 9.61 -6.50 28.38
N LEU A 395 10.12 -6.09 29.54
CA LEU A 395 11.36 -6.65 30.09
C LEU A 395 11.33 -8.18 30.25
N GLN A 396 10.26 -8.74 30.82
CA GLN A 396 10.18 -10.19 31.04
C GLN A 396 10.01 -10.94 29.72
N GLN A 397 9.22 -10.41 28.78
CA GLN A 397 9.10 -10.99 27.43
C GLN A 397 10.46 -11.07 26.72
N PHE A 398 11.29 -10.04 26.85
CA PHE A 398 12.64 -10.04 26.29
C PHE A 398 13.52 -11.13 26.93
N ILE A 399 13.52 -11.24 28.27
CA ILE A 399 14.27 -12.28 29.00
C ILE A 399 13.80 -13.67 28.59
N ASP A 400 12.48 -13.88 28.50
CA ASP A 400 11.88 -15.18 28.15
C ASP A 400 12.19 -15.58 26.70
N ALA A 401 12.33 -14.61 25.79
CA ALA A 401 12.68 -14.82 24.39
C ALA A 401 14.19 -14.96 24.14
N ALA A 402 15.04 -14.57 25.09
CA ALA A 402 16.49 -14.59 24.93
C ALA A 402 17.09 -15.95 24.52
N PRO A 403 16.62 -17.11 25.05
CA PRO A 403 17.16 -18.41 24.66
C PRO A 403 16.96 -18.76 23.18
N THR A 404 15.94 -18.19 22.53
CA THR A 404 15.58 -18.46 21.13
C THR A 404 15.98 -17.35 20.18
N PHE A 405 16.63 -16.30 20.68
CA PHE A 405 17.06 -15.17 19.87
C PHE A 405 18.13 -15.55 18.83
N THR A 406 17.99 -15.00 17.62
CA THR A 406 18.96 -15.11 16.52
C THR A 406 19.44 -13.72 16.11
N SER A 407 20.74 -13.58 15.88
CA SER A 407 21.49 -12.30 15.89
C SER A 407 21.13 -11.23 14.85
N LYS A 408 20.15 -11.44 13.96
CA LYS A 408 19.80 -10.42 12.96
C LYS A 408 18.33 -10.45 12.55
N LYS A 409 17.53 -9.52 13.09
CA LYS A 409 16.27 -9.13 12.44
C LYS A 409 16.63 -8.36 11.17
N LYS A 410 16.02 -8.75 10.06
CA LYS A 410 16.26 -8.10 8.77
C LYS A 410 15.63 -6.70 8.73
N THR A 411 16.33 -5.74 8.14
CA THR A 411 15.78 -4.40 7.82
C THR A 411 14.62 -4.53 6.83
N TRP A 412 13.81 -3.47 6.64
CA TRP A 412 12.81 -3.49 5.57
C TRP A 412 13.43 -3.65 4.18
N ALA A 413 14.61 -3.05 3.95
CA ALA A 413 15.38 -3.23 2.72
C ALA A 413 15.72 -4.72 2.47
N GLU A 414 16.22 -5.43 3.49
CA GLU A 414 16.59 -6.83 3.39
C GLU A 414 15.38 -7.79 3.31
N LYS A 415 14.23 -7.39 3.86
CA LYS A 415 12.99 -8.20 3.87
C LYS A 415 12.19 -8.07 2.58
N PHE A 416 12.09 -6.85 2.05
CA PHE A 416 11.13 -6.49 1.01
C PHE A 416 11.78 -5.97 -0.27
N GLY A 417 13.04 -5.56 -0.19
CA GLY A 417 13.79 -5.04 -1.33
C GLY A 417 13.98 -6.08 -2.43
N LEU A 418 14.04 -5.59 -3.66
CA LEU A 418 14.37 -6.39 -4.82
C LEU A 418 15.81 -6.91 -4.72
N GLN A 419 15.97 -8.20 -5.02
CA GLN A 419 17.25 -8.91 -5.01
C GLN A 419 17.44 -9.65 -6.34
N VAL A 420 18.68 -10.03 -6.64
CA VAL A 420 19.00 -10.92 -7.77
C VAL A 420 19.48 -12.26 -7.21
N THR A 421 18.89 -13.36 -7.66
CA THR A 421 19.30 -14.71 -7.28
C THR A 421 20.64 -15.07 -7.91
N LYS A 422 21.29 -16.15 -7.45
CA LYS A 422 22.49 -16.69 -8.11
C LYS A 422 22.28 -17.14 -9.55
N SER A 423 21.04 -17.41 -9.96
CA SER A 423 20.70 -17.73 -11.35
C SER A 423 20.52 -16.48 -12.23
N GLY A 424 20.56 -15.28 -11.64
CA GLY A 424 20.34 -14.01 -12.33
C GLY A 424 18.88 -13.54 -12.32
N ASP A 425 17.98 -14.24 -11.61
CA ASP A 425 16.55 -13.93 -11.60
C ASP A 425 16.20 -12.89 -10.52
N LEU A 426 15.22 -12.03 -10.80
CA LEU A 426 14.71 -11.08 -9.80
C LEU A 426 13.91 -11.78 -8.70
N TYR A 427 14.20 -11.44 -7.44
CA TYR A 427 13.55 -12.01 -6.28
C TYR A 427 13.04 -10.95 -5.31
N ASN A 428 11.73 -10.96 -5.03
CA ASN A 428 11.09 -10.28 -3.90
C ASN A 428 9.75 -10.97 -3.59
N ASN A 429 8.91 -10.34 -2.76
CA ASN A 429 7.60 -10.91 -2.42
C ASN A 429 6.65 -11.07 -3.62
N PHE A 430 6.66 -10.15 -4.58
CA PHE A 430 5.81 -10.26 -5.77
C PHE A 430 6.24 -11.45 -6.63
N THR A 431 7.54 -11.55 -6.95
CA THR A 431 8.04 -12.66 -7.78
C THR A 431 7.87 -14.00 -7.08
N ARG A 432 8.06 -14.06 -5.75
CA ARG A 432 7.80 -15.26 -4.94
C ARG A 432 6.34 -15.72 -5.00
N VAL A 433 5.38 -14.79 -4.96
CA VAL A 433 3.95 -15.13 -4.87
C VAL A 433 3.33 -15.38 -6.23
N LEU A 434 3.65 -14.57 -7.23
CA LEU A 434 3.06 -14.66 -8.57
C LEU A 434 3.89 -15.49 -9.54
N ASN A 435 5.17 -15.74 -9.24
CA ASN A 435 6.12 -16.33 -10.18
C ASN A 435 6.22 -15.55 -11.50
N LYS A 436 6.13 -14.21 -11.41
CA LYS A 436 6.20 -13.27 -12.53
C LYS A 436 7.12 -12.11 -12.16
N PRO A 437 7.77 -11.44 -13.13
CA PRO A 437 8.57 -10.25 -12.86
C PRO A 437 7.77 -9.16 -12.12
N PRO A 438 8.40 -8.29 -11.31
CA PRO A 438 7.72 -7.34 -10.41
C PRO A 438 7.15 -6.12 -11.14
N VAL A 439 6.62 -6.31 -12.35
CA VAL A 439 5.92 -5.31 -13.17
C VAL A 439 4.57 -5.88 -13.58
N MET A 440 3.52 -5.07 -13.47
CA MET A 440 2.18 -5.43 -13.90
C MET A 440 1.49 -4.33 -14.69
N VAL A 441 0.49 -4.71 -15.49
CA VAL A 441 -0.39 -3.77 -16.19
C VAL A 441 -1.79 -3.80 -15.57
N ALA A 442 -2.27 -2.63 -15.15
CA ALA A 442 -3.57 -2.49 -14.50
C ALA A 442 -4.74 -2.67 -15.48
N GLY A 443 -5.92 -2.95 -14.91
CA GLY A 443 -7.18 -2.93 -15.63
C GLY A 443 -7.58 -1.50 -15.96
N MET A 444 -7.59 -1.15 -17.25
CA MET A 444 -7.90 0.18 -17.76
C MET A 444 -9.07 0.11 -18.74
N MET A 445 -10.05 0.99 -18.57
CA MET A 445 -10.99 1.29 -19.63
C MET A 445 -10.49 2.48 -20.45
N PRO A 446 -10.45 2.40 -21.79
CA PRO A 446 -10.89 1.26 -22.61
C PRO A 446 -9.78 0.23 -22.90
N THR A 447 -8.50 0.59 -22.71
CA THR A 447 -7.31 -0.09 -23.28
C THR A 447 -7.12 -1.57 -22.93
N THR A 448 -7.60 -2.05 -21.78
CA THR A 448 -7.54 -3.47 -21.40
C THR A 448 -8.93 -4.11 -21.26
N SER A 449 -9.94 -3.51 -21.91
CA SER A 449 -11.32 -3.97 -21.95
C SER A 449 -11.58 -4.76 -23.24
N LEU A 450 -12.77 -4.64 -23.82
CA LEU A 450 -13.25 -5.42 -24.97
C LEU A 450 -12.30 -5.46 -26.16
N GLU A 451 -11.85 -4.31 -26.68
CA GLU A 451 -10.92 -4.26 -27.81
C GLU A 451 -9.45 -4.47 -27.36
N GLY A 452 -9.19 -4.39 -26.06
CA GLY A 452 -7.89 -4.57 -25.44
C GLY A 452 -7.49 -6.02 -25.15
N ILE A 453 -8.28 -7.01 -25.57
CA ILE A 453 -8.02 -8.43 -25.28
C ILE A 453 -6.65 -8.87 -25.84
N ASP A 454 -6.27 -8.40 -27.02
CA ASP A 454 -4.99 -8.73 -27.65
C ASP A 454 -3.80 -8.17 -26.86
N LEU A 455 -3.92 -6.96 -26.32
CA LEU A 455 -2.93 -6.37 -25.43
C LEU A 455 -2.78 -7.22 -24.15
N VAL A 456 -3.88 -7.57 -23.49
CA VAL A 456 -3.85 -8.39 -22.26
C VAL A 456 -3.24 -9.76 -22.55
N ALA A 457 -3.62 -10.40 -23.66
CA ALA A 457 -3.06 -11.68 -24.07
C ALA A 457 -1.56 -11.59 -24.35
N ALA A 458 -1.10 -10.54 -25.03
CA ALA A 458 0.32 -10.31 -25.31
C ALA A 458 1.14 -10.13 -24.04
N ILE A 459 0.67 -9.32 -23.10
CA ILE A 459 1.34 -9.09 -21.80
C ILE A 459 1.46 -10.39 -21.01
N GLN A 460 0.37 -11.16 -20.89
CA GLN A 460 0.39 -12.41 -20.15
C GLN A 460 1.25 -13.48 -20.80
N ASN A 461 1.20 -13.59 -22.14
CA ASN A 461 2.06 -14.50 -22.90
C ASN A 461 3.55 -14.12 -22.85
N ALA A 462 3.87 -12.87 -22.52
CA ALA A 462 5.22 -12.40 -22.23
C ALA A 462 5.66 -12.68 -20.77
N GLY A 463 4.80 -13.27 -19.94
CA GLY A 463 5.11 -13.67 -18.56
C GLY A 463 4.74 -12.63 -17.49
N PHE A 464 4.08 -11.54 -17.86
CA PHE A 464 3.71 -10.47 -16.93
C PHE A 464 2.27 -10.59 -16.41
N HIS A 465 1.98 -9.94 -15.29
CA HIS A 465 0.63 -9.86 -14.77
C HIS A 465 -0.15 -8.74 -15.47
N ALA A 466 -1.34 -9.04 -16.02
CA ALA A 466 -2.22 -8.05 -16.63
C ALA A 466 -3.68 -8.34 -16.32
N GLU A 467 -4.46 -7.28 -16.15
CA GLU A 467 -5.87 -7.34 -15.79
C GLU A 467 -6.79 -7.02 -16.98
N LEU A 468 -7.75 -7.90 -17.26
CA LEU A 468 -8.89 -7.60 -18.13
C LEU A 468 -9.85 -6.66 -17.39
N ALA A 469 -10.09 -5.47 -17.94
CA ALA A 469 -10.98 -4.48 -17.36
C ALA A 469 -12.45 -4.81 -17.64
N ALA A 470 -13.15 -5.37 -16.64
CA ALA A 470 -14.54 -5.76 -16.79
C ALA A 470 -15.54 -4.59 -16.84
N GLY A 471 -15.11 -3.36 -16.54
CA GLY A 471 -16.00 -2.20 -16.52
C GLY A 471 -16.65 -1.90 -17.88
N GLY A 472 -15.98 -2.22 -19.00
CA GLY A 472 -16.57 -2.10 -20.34
C GLY A 472 -17.43 -3.31 -20.76
N LEU A 473 -17.42 -4.39 -19.98
CA LEU A 473 -18.13 -5.64 -20.27
C LEU A 473 -19.52 -5.61 -19.64
N SER A 474 -20.40 -4.79 -20.22
CA SER A 474 -21.67 -4.35 -19.61
C SER A 474 -22.78 -5.41 -19.51
N ARG A 475 -22.64 -6.56 -20.17
CA ARG A 475 -23.63 -7.65 -20.22
C ARG A 475 -22.95 -9.00 -19.99
N SER A 476 -23.71 -9.97 -19.49
CA SER A 476 -23.22 -11.32 -19.20
C SER A 476 -22.60 -12.00 -20.43
N ASN A 477 -23.26 -11.94 -21.58
CA ASN A 477 -22.74 -12.52 -22.82
C ASN A 477 -21.44 -11.86 -23.29
N ILE A 478 -21.33 -10.52 -23.18
CA ILE A 478 -20.10 -9.79 -23.54
C ILE A 478 -18.96 -10.20 -22.60
N PHE A 479 -19.24 -10.27 -21.28
CA PHE A 479 -18.26 -10.69 -20.29
C PHE A 479 -17.75 -12.12 -20.54
N GLU A 480 -18.66 -13.07 -20.73
CA GLU A 480 -18.31 -14.48 -20.98
C GLU A 480 -17.53 -14.65 -22.28
N ASN A 481 -17.93 -13.96 -23.34
CA ASN A 481 -17.25 -14.00 -24.63
C ASN A 481 -15.84 -13.39 -24.54
N ALA A 482 -15.68 -12.25 -23.88
CA ALA A 482 -14.38 -11.59 -23.72
C ALA A 482 -13.40 -12.45 -22.91
N VAL A 483 -13.88 -13.05 -21.80
CA VAL A 483 -13.09 -13.99 -21.00
C VAL A 483 -12.69 -15.22 -21.84
N THR A 484 -13.63 -15.78 -22.60
CA THR A 484 -13.38 -16.96 -23.44
C THR A 484 -12.40 -16.65 -24.57
N ASP A 485 -12.52 -15.49 -25.21
CA ASP A 485 -11.60 -15.02 -26.26
C ASP A 485 -10.19 -14.83 -25.71
N LEU A 486 -10.05 -14.17 -24.56
CA LEU A 486 -8.76 -14.02 -23.87
C LEU A 486 -8.11 -15.37 -23.60
N VAL A 487 -8.84 -16.31 -22.96
CA VAL A 487 -8.32 -17.66 -22.69
C VAL A 487 -7.93 -18.38 -23.98
N SER A 488 -8.68 -18.18 -25.07
CA SER A 488 -8.35 -18.77 -26.37
C SER A 488 -7.01 -18.28 -26.95
N LYS A 489 -6.55 -17.08 -26.57
CA LYS A 489 -5.31 -16.44 -27.03
C LYS A 489 -4.10 -16.67 -26.11
N LEU A 490 -4.30 -17.17 -24.89
CA LEU A 490 -3.20 -17.46 -23.95
C LEU A 490 -2.46 -18.75 -24.27
N LYS A 491 -1.16 -18.82 -23.93
CA LYS A 491 -0.42 -20.08 -23.87
C LYS A 491 -0.95 -20.93 -22.70
N PRO A 492 -1.01 -22.27 -22.84
CA PRO A 492 -1.32 -23.18 -21.74
C PRO A 492 -0.55 -22.85 -20.47
N GLY A 493 -1.24 -22.82 -19.32
CA GLY A 493 -0.64 -22.58 -18.01
C GLY A 493 -0.74 -21.15 -17.49
N HIS A 494 -0.87 -20.15 -18.37
CA HIS A 494 -1.20 -18.78 -17.94
C HIS A 494 -2.65 -18.68 -17.45
N GLY A 495 -2.85 -17.85 -16.42
CA GLY A 495 -4.16 -17.53 -15.89
C GLY A 495 -4.53 -16.08 -16.11
N ILE A 496 -5.84 -15.81 -16.18
CA ILE A 496 -6.41 -14.48 -16.38
C ILE A 496 -6.66 -13.78 -15.04
N SER A 497 -6.47 -12.47 -15.04
CA SER A 497 -6.83 -11.59 -13.92
C SER A 497 -7.96 -10.66 -14.38
N ILE A 498 -8.98 -10.45 -13.54
CA ILE A 498 -10.15 -9.65 -13.92
C ILE A 498 -10.32 -8.49 -12.95
N ASN A 499 -10.29 -7.25 -13.47
CA ASN A 499 -10.58 -6.04 -12.70
C ASN A 499 -12.06 -5.67 -12.80
N MET A 500 -12.78 -5.72 -11.68
CA MET A 500 -14.19 -5.39 -11.56
C MET A 500 -14.40 -4.12 -10.72
N LEU A 501 -15.46 -3.37 -11.01
CA LEU A 501 -15.79 -2.13 -10.31
C LEU A 501 -16.82 -2.40 -9.21
N TYR A 502 -16.43 -2.26 -7.95
CA TYR A 502 -17.27 -2.59 -6.81
C TYR A 502 -18.49 -1.67 -6.68
N LEU A 503 -18.29 -0.36 -6.86
CA LEU A 503 -19.37 0.63 -6.79
C LEU A 503 -20.40 0.53 -7.94
N ASN A 504 -20.09 -0.18 -9.03
CA ASN A 504 -21.08 -0.46 -10.08
C ASN A 504 -21.92 -1.69 -9.71
N ALA A 505 -22.91 -1.48 -8.84
CA ALA A 505 -23.76 -2.56 -8.30
C ALA A 505 -24.43 -3.42 -9.38
N LYS A 506 -24.81 -2.82 -10.52
CA LYS A 506 -25.42 -3.55 -11.64
C LYS A 506 -24.44 -4.54 -12.27
N GLN A 507 -23.21 -4.10 -12.56
CA GLN A 507 -22.18 -4.97 -13.13
C GLN A 507 -21.69 -6.00 -12.12
N TRP A 508 -21.40 -5.56 -10.89
CA TRP A 508 -20.98 -6.46 -9.80
C TRP A 508 -21.97 -7.61 -9.59
N GLY A 509 -23.27 -7.30 -9.62
CA GLY A 509 -24.36 -8.26 -9.41
C GLY A 509 -24.39 -9.45 -10.37
N PHE A 510 -23.81 -9.33 -11.57
CA PHE A 510 -23.68 -10.46 -12.50
C PHE A 510 -22.23 -10.91 -12.72
N GLN A 511 -21.26 -10.00 -12.74
CA GLN A 511 -19.85 -10.32 -13.01
C GLN A 511 -19.25 -11.18 -11.90
N PHE A 512 -19.46 -10.85 -10.63
CA PHE A 512 -18.88 -11.62 -9.53
C PHE A 512 -19.40 -13.06 -9.46
N PRO A 513 -20.73 -13.33 -9.51
CA PRO A 513 -21.24 -14.71 -9.63
C PRO A 513 -20.73 -15.45 -10.86
N MET A 514 -20.55 -14.75 -11.99
CA MET A 514 -19.99 -15.35 -13.21
C MET A 514 -18.53 -15.77 -13.04
N VAL A 515 -17.69 -14.95 -12.40
CA VAL A 515 -16.31 -15.33 -12.07
C VAL A 515 -16.27 -16.64 -11.28
N LEU A 516 -17.11 -16.77 -10.24
CA LEU A 516 -17.20 -17.98 -9.44
C LEU A 516 -17.65 -19.19 -10.28
N ARG A 517 -18.67 -19.00 -11.14
CA ARG A 517 -19.18 -20.06 -12.04
C ARG A 517 -18.13 -20.50 -13.05
N MET A 518 -17.45 -19.56 -13.69
CA MET A 518 -16.43 -19.81 -14.70
C MET A 518 -15.23 -20.52 -14.09
N ARG A 519 -14.78 -20.11 -12.89
CA ARG A 519 -13.71 -20.81 -12.18
C ARG A 519 -14.08 -22.25 -11.83
N ARG A 520 -15.30 -22.51 -11.36
CA ARG A 520 -15.83 -23.90 -11.15
C ARG A 520 -15.91 -24.70 -12.45
N SER A 521 -16.02 -24.02 -13.58
CA SER A 521 -16.00 -24.60 -14.93
C SER A 521 -14.59 -24.64 -15.53
N GLU A 522 -13.57 -24.61 -14.67
CA GLU A 522 -12.15 -24.82 -15.00
C GLU A 522 -11.51 -23.71 -15.83
N VAL A 523 -12.18 -22.56 -15.98
CA VAL A 523 -11.59 -21.35 -16.59
C VAL A 523 -10.41 -20.91 -15.72
N PRO A 524 -9.23 -20.61 -16.29
CA PRO A 524 -8.01 -20.34 -15.54
C PRO A 524 -8.00 -18.92 -14.96
N ILE A 525 -8.96 -18.58 -14.10
CA ILE A 525 -8.99 -17.28 -13.39
C ILE A 525 -7.99 -17.35 -12.23
N GLU A 526 -6.90 -16.61 -12.35
CA GLU A 526 -5.80 -16.54 -11.37
C GLU A 526 -6.14 -15.58 -10.22
N SER A 527 -6.66 -14.40 -10.54
CA SER A 527 -6.97 -13.37 -9.55
C SER A 527 -8.13 -12.46 -9.94
N VAL A 528 -8.61 -11.73 -8.94
CA VAL A 528 -9.62 -10.69 -9.09
C VAL A 528 -9.11 -9.39 -8.47
N THR A 529 -9.28 -8.28 -9.20
CA THR A 529 -9.03 -6.94 -8.69
C THR A 529 -10.36 -6.22 -8.44
N ILE A 530 -10.51 -5.71 -7.23
CA ILE A 530 -11.66 -4.94 -6.78
C ILE A 530 -11.27 -3.46 -6.84
N GLY A 531 -11.67 -2.81 -7.93
CA GLY A 531 -11.47 -1.38 -8.16
C GLY A 531 -12.69 -0.55 -7.80
N ALA A 532 -12.51 0.78 -7.74
CA ALA A 532 -13.55 1.76 -7.43
C ALA A 532 -14.30 1.42 -6.13
N GLY A 533 -13.62 1.60 -4.99
CA GLY A 533 -14.15 1.39 -3.64
C GLY A 533 -13.59 0.14 -2.95
N VAL A 534 -13.43 0.22 -1.63
CA VAL A 534 -13.08 -0.92 -0.77
C VAL A 534 -14.36 -1.38 -0.07
N PRO A 535 -14.70 -2.68 -0.08
CA PRO A 535 -15.87 -3.20 0.64
C PRO A 535 -15.69 -3.02 2.15
N THR A 536 -16.81 -3.03 2.89
CA THR A 536 -16.74 -3.14 4.35
C THR A 536 -16.10 -4.48 4.76
N LYS A 537 -15.55 -4.56 5.98
CA LYS A 537 -14.89 -5.77 6.47
C LYS A 537 -15.71 -7.04 6.29
N ASP A 538 -16.97 -7.03 6.72
CA ASP A 538 -17.87 -8.19 6.62
C ASP A 538 -18.10 -8.62 5.17
N ARG A 539 -18.31 -7.64 4.29
CA ARG A 539 -18.52 -7.92 2.86
C ARG A 539 -17.25 -8.38 2.18
N GLY A 540 -16.10 -7.83 2.56
CA GLY A 540 -14.78 -8.28 2.13
C GLY A 540 -14.54 -9.74 2.52
N LEU A 541 -14.82 -10.12 3.76
CA LEU A 541 -14.70 -11.50 4.24
C LEU A 541 -15.58 -12.47 3.44
N GLU A 542 -16.82 -12.08 3.15
CA GLU A 542 -17.73 -12.88 2.33
C GLU A 542 -17.19 -13.09 0.91
N ILE A 543 -16.70 -12.02 0.27
CA ILE A 543 -16.13 -12.06 -1.07
C ILE A 543 -14.89 -12.98 -1.10
N LEU A 544 -13.96 -12.79 -0.18
CA LEU A 544 -12.71 -13.56 -0.10
C LEU A 544 -13.00 -15.06 0.15
N THR A 545 -13.95 -15.37 1.03
CA THR A 545 -14.37 -16.75 1.31
C THR A 545 -14.95 -17.42 0.06
N GLN A 546 -15.79 -16.71 -0.70
CA GLN A 546 -16.35 -17.24 -1.95
C GLN A 546 -15.29 -17.48 -3.04
N LEU A 547 -14.30 -16.58 -3.14
CA LEU A 547 -13.16 -16.74 -4.05
C LEU A 547 -12.30 -17.96 -3.67
N GLN A 548 -11.96 -18.12 -2.39
CA GLN A 548 -11.20 -19.28 -1.92
C GLN A 548 -11.96 -20.60 -2.15
N ALA A 549 -13.29 -20.60 -1.97
CA ALA A 549 -14.12 -21.77 -2.20
C ALA A 549 -14.12 -22.25 -3.67
N VAL A 550 -13.73 -21.39 -4.62
CA VAL A 550 -13.53 -21.77 -6.03
C VAL A 550 -12.05 -21.86 -6.42
N GLY A 551 -11.13 -21.77 -5.47
CA GLY A 551 -9.70 -21.90 -5.69
C GLY A 551 -9.01 -20.65 -6.26
N ILE A 552 -9.56 -19.46 -6.01
CA ILE A 552 -8.89 -18.17 -6.27
C ILE A 552 -8.30 -17.69 -4.94
N HIS A 553 -6.96 -17.55 -4.89
CA HIS A 553 -6.21 -17.24 -3.67
C HIS A 553 -5.46 -15.90 -3.71
N LEU A 554 -5.63 -15.14 -4.79
CA LEU A 554 -5.11 -13.79 -4.95
C LEU A 554 -6.25 -12.83 -5.23
N VAL A 555 -6.37 -11.80 -4.41
CA VAL A 555 -7.30 -10.68 -4.61
C VAL A 555 -6.53 -9.37 -4.50
N SER A 556 -6.83 -8.41 -5.37
CA SER A 556 -6.24 -7.08 -5.33
C SER A 556 -7.29 -6.02 -4.99
N PHE A 557 -6.89 -4.98 -4.28
CA PHE A 557 -7.71 -3.79 -4.01
C PHE A 557 -6.99 -2.53 -4.51
N LYS A 558 -7.76 -1.56 -5.01
CA LYS A 558 -7.27 -0.22 -5.36
C LYS A 558 -7.77 0.83 -4.36
N PRO A 559 -7.20 0.91 -3.14
CA PRO A 559 -7.57 1.94 -2.17
C PRO A 559 -7.11 3.32 -2.67
N GLY A 560 -7.96 4.33 -2.49
CA GLY A 560 -7.69 5.71 -2.92
C GLY A 560 -7.39 6.69 -1.79
N SER A 561 -7.25 6.21 -0.54
CA SER A 561 -6.99 7.01 0.66
C SER A 561 -6.34 6.18 1.77
N VAL A 562 -5.80 6.84 2.81
CA VAL A 562 -5.27 6.21 4.03
C VAL A 562 -6.30 5.29 4.70
N ASP A 563 -7.54 5.76 4.87
CA ASP A 563 -8.65 4.96 5.42
C ASP A 563 -8.97 3.73 4.56
N GLY A 564 -8.86 3.88 3.24
CA GLY A 564 -9.01 2.78 2.29
C GLY A 564 -7.93 1.72 2.49
N ILE A 565 -6.67 2.12 2.70
CA ILE A 565 -5.56 1.21 3.01
C ILE A 565 -5.85 0.48 4.32
N HIS A 566 -6.21 1.19 5.39
CA HIS A 566 -6.60 0.58 6.68
C HIS A 566 -7.69 -0.47 6.51
N SER A 567 -8.75 -0.15 5.76
CA SER A 567 -9.86 -1.07 5.48
C SER A 567 -9.40 -2.36 4.78
N VAL A 568 -8.46 -2.26 3.84
CA VAL A 568 -7.87 -3.43 3.18
C VAL A 568 -7.04 -4.26 4.15
N LEU A 569 -6.25 -3.63 5.03
CA LEU A 569 -5.46 -4.33 6.03
C LEU A 569 -6.33 -5.07 7.06
N GLU A 570 -7.47 -4.51 7.46
CA GLU A 570 -8.44 -5.19 8.33
C GLU A 570 -9.03 -6.45 7.67
N ILE A 571 -9.35 -6.38 6.37
CA ILE A 571 -9.84 -7.52 5.59
C ILE A 571 -8.73 -8.58 5.46
N ALA A 572 -7.51 -8.16 5.12
CA ALA A 572 -6.37 -9.06 4.94
C ALA A 572 -6.01 -9.81 6.23
N THR A 573 -6.02 -9.11 7.36
CA THR A 573 -5.76 -9.68 8.70
C THR A 573 -6.82 -10.72 9.08
N ALA A 574 -8.07 -10.53 8.66
CA ALA A 574 -9.16 -11.47 8.93
C ALA A 574 -9.06 -12.77 8.10
N VAL A 575 -8.31 -12.78 6.99
CA VAL A 575 -8.17 -13.93 6.09
C VAL A 575 -6.69 -14.18 5.74
N PRO A 576 -5.87 -14.65 6.69
CA PRO A 576 -4.42 -14.83 6.49
C PRO A 576 -4.05 -15.86 5.41
N THR A 577 -5.01 -16.72 5.01
CA THR A 577 -4.85 -17.71 3.93
C THR A 577 -5.03 -17.12 2.53
N MET A 578 -5.50 -15.87 2.42
CA MET A 578 -5.65 -15.16 1.15
C MET A 578 -4.44 -14.27 0.92
N THR A 579 -3.85 -14.28 -0.27
CA THR A 579 -2.93 -13.22 -0.67
C THR A 579 -3.74 -11.99 -1.07
N VAL A 580 -3.45 -10.86 -0.43
CA VAL A 580 -4.09 -9.57 -0.72
C VAL A 580 -3.07 -8.63 -1.34
N MET A 581 -3.35 -8.09 -2.52
CA MET A 581 -2.49 -7.09 -3.15
C MET A 581 -3.12 -5.69 -3.02
N ILE A 582 -2.40 -4.77 -2.38
CA ILE A 582 -2.72 -3.35 -2.43
C ILE A 582 -2.08 -2.77 -3.69
N GLN A 583 -2.92 -2.28 -4.60
CA GLN A 583 -2.50 -1.51 -5.77
C GLN A 583 -2.69 -0.03 -5.43
N TRP A 584 -1.66 0.58 -4.86
CA TRP A 584 -1.68 1.98 -4.49
C TRP A 584 -1.43 2.86 -5.72
N THR A 585 -2.34 3.80 -5.98
CA THR A 585 -2.19 4.82 -7.02
C THR A 585 -2.59 6.18 -6.47
N GLY A 586 -1.64 7.12 -6.45
CA GLY A 586 -1.89 8.51 -6.05
C GLY A 586 -2.65 9.31 -7.10
N GLY A 587 -2.95 10.58 -6.79
CA GLY A 587 -3.75 11.48 -7.64
C GLY A 587 -3.14 11.79 -9.01
N ARG A 588 -1.82 11.65 -9.16
CA ARG A 588 -1.13 11.79 -10.46
C ARG A 588 -1.37 10.65 -11.47
N ALA A 589 -2.29 9.72 -11.18
CA ALA A 589 -2.63 8.61 -12.06
C ALA A 589 -3.42 9.08 -13.30
N GLY A 590 -3.36 8.30 -14.38
CA GLY A 590 -4.19 8.53 -15.57
C GLY A 590 -5.60 7.99 -15.42
N GLY A 591 -6.57 8.62 -16.10
CA GLY A 591 -7.98 8.26 -15.97
C GLY A 591 -8.57 8.74 -14.64
N HIS A 592 -9.47 7.95 -14.04
CA HIS A 592 -10.03 8.30 -12.73
C HIS A 592 -8.92 8.27 -11.67
N HIS A 593 -8.81 9.33 -10.87
CA HIS A 593 -7.76 9.45 -9.86
C HIS A 593 -8.29 9.98 -8.53
N SER A 594 -7.51 9.82 -7.46
CA SER A 594 -7.80 10.42 -6.16
C SER A 594 -7.31 11.87 -6.09
N PHE A 595 -7.59 12.52 -4.97
CA PHE A 595 -7.04 13.83 -4.62
C PHE A 595 -5.75 13.71 -3.79
N GLU A 596 -5.28 12.48 -3.54
CA GLU A 596 -4.17 12.20 -2.63
C GLU A 596 -2.81 12.43 -3.29
N ASP A 597 -1.84 12.88 -2.50
CA ASP A 597 -0.42 12.76 -2.86
C ASP A 597 -0.03 11.30 -3.09
N PHE A 598 0.99 11.06 -3.90
CA PHE A 598 1.47 9.70 -4.12
C PHE A 598 2.27 9.14 -2.95
N HIS A 599 3.11 9.95 -2.29
CA HIS A 599 4.02 9.46 -1.25
C HIS A 599 3.42 9.53 0.16
N GLN A 600 2.74 10.61 0.53
CA GLN A 600 2.32 10.83 1.92
C GLN A 600 1.52 9.65 2.51
N PRO A 601 0.52 9.07 1.82
CA PRO A 601 -0.20 7.91 2.34
C PRO A 601 0.68 6.66 2.47
N MET A 602 1.68 6.49 1.60
CA MET A 602 2.64 5.39 1.72
C MET A 602 3.51 5.58 2.97
N GLU A 603 4.05 6.78 3.18
CA GLU A 603 4.91 7.09 4.34
C GLU A 603 4.19 6.82 5.67
N GLU A 604 2.92 7.20 5.76
CA GLU A 604 2.08 6.99 6.94
C GLU A 604 1.75 5.50 7.15
N MET A 605 1.43 4.79 6.08
CA MET A 605 0.87 3.43 6.15
C MET A 605 1.87 2.31 5.97
N TYR A 606 3.11 2.60 5.54
CA TYR A 606 4.08 1.57 5.15
C TYR A 606 4.31 0.54 6.26
N ALA A 607 4.56 1.00 7.49
CA ALA A 607 4.77 0.12 8.63
C ALA A 607 3.55 -0.78 8.88
N ALA A 608 2.34 -0.22 8.86
CA ALA A 608 1.10 -0.98 9.03
C ALA A 608 0.91 -2.04 7.94
N ILE A 609 1.21 -1.69 6.69
CA ILE A 609 1.18 -2.62 5.54
C ILE A 609 2.15 -3.77 5.77
N ARG A 610 3.41 -3.48 6.12
CA ARG A 610 4.48 -4.49 6.28
C ARG A 610 4.28 -5.43 7.47
N ARG A 611 3.42 -5.09 8.43
CA ARG A 611 3.04 -5.97 9.54
C ARG A 611 2.04 -7.06 9.14
N VAL A 612 1.33 -6.89 8.03
CA VAL A 612 0.34 -7.87 7.54
C VAL A 612 1.00 -8.78 6.50
N SER A 613 1.48 -9.94 6.94
CA SER A 613 2.37 -10.82 6.15
C SER A 613 1.79 -11.37 4.82
N ASN A 614 0.47 -11.40 4.67
CA ASN A 614 -0.21 -11.85 3.46
C ASN A 614 -0.53 -10.70 2.48
N VAL A 615 -0.03 -9.49 2.73
CA VAL A 615 -0.22 -8.32 1.88
C VAL A 615 0.98 -8.07 0.97
N LEU A 616 0.70 -7.86 -0.32
CA LEU A 616 1.64 -7.32 -1.31
C LEU A 616 1.36 -5.83 -1.52
N LEU A 617 2.40 -5.00 -1.55
CA LEU A 617 2.33 -3.58 -1.87
C LEU A 617 2.85 -3.35 -3.30
N VAL A 618 1.95 -3.05 -4.22
CA VAL A 618 2.25 -2.66 -5.59
C VAL A 618 1.88 -1.20 -5.78
N VAL A 619 2.76 -0.42 -6.37
CA VAL A 619 2.56 1.02 -6.56
C VAL A 619 2.53 1.38 -8.04
N GLY A 620 1.64 2.30 -8.38
CA GLY A 620 1.51 2.88 -9.72
C GLY A 620 1.10 4.34 -9.65
N SER A 621 0.96 4.98 -10.80
CA SER A 621 0.75 6.43 -11.03
C SER A 621 2.03 7.18 -11.40
N GLY A 622 2.25 7.35 -12.71
CA GLY A 622 3.38 8.13 -13.24
C GLY A 622 4.55 7.33 -13.81
N PHE A 623 4.62 6.01 -13.56
CA PHE A 623 5.72 5.17 -14.04
C PHE A 623 5.62 4.83 -15.53
N GLY A 624 6.78 4.73 -16.19
CA GLY A 624 6.89 4.25 -17.57
C GLY A 624 8.28 3.78 -18.02
N ASN A 625 9.29 3.85 -17.16
CA ASN A 625 10.66 3.38 -17.40
C ASN A 625 11.23 2.73 -16.12
N TRP A 626 12.45 2.18 -16.18
CA TRP A 626 13.06 1.55 -15.01
C TRP A 626 13.79 2.55 -14.12
N GLU A 627 14.35 3.62 -14.69
CA GLU A 627 15.16 4.62 -14.00
C GLU A 627 14.36 5.29 -12.87
N ASP A 628 13.11 5.66 -13.16
CA ASP A 628 12.26 6.36 -12.18
C ASP A 628 11.64 5.37 -11.18
N SER A 629 11.46 4.10 -11.58
CA SER A 629 10.74 3.09 -10.80
C SER A 629 11.63 2.28 -9.86
N VAL A 630 12.92 2.11 -10.16
CA VAL A 630 13.82 1.22 -9.39
C VAL A 630 13.96 1.65 -7.93
N GLN A 631 13.96 2.96 -7.67
CA GLN A 631 14.04 3.52 -6.31
C GLN A 631 12.90 3.05 -5.40
N TYR A 632 11.74 2.69 -5.96
CA TYR A 632 10.62 2.17 -5.18
C TYR A 632 10.83 0.69 -4.84
N LEU A 633 11.41 -0.10 -5.74
CA LEU A 633 11.74 -1.51 -5.51
C LEU A 633 12.96 -1.70 -4.58
N THR A 634 13.88 -0.74 -4.54
CA THR A 634 15.01 -0.71 -3.61
C THR A 634 14.69 0.01 -2.29
N GLY A 635 13.66 0.86 -2.30
CA GLY A 635 13.22 1.68 -1.18
C GLY A 635 14.00 2.98 -0.97
N GLU A 636 14.87 3.38 -1.91
CA GLU A 636 15.68 4.61 -1.82
C GLU A 636 14.84 5.89 -1.78
N TRP A 637 13.63 5.86 -2.33
CA TRP A 637 12.72 7.02 -2.38
C TRP A 637 12.45 7.62 -0.99
N SER A 638 12.41 6.80 0.07
CA SER A 638 12.15 7.29 1.43
C SER A 638 13.35 8.06 2.02
N LEU A 639 14.58 7.76 1.59
CA LEU A 639 15.77 8.47 2.07
C LEU A 639 15.75 9.93 1.61
N THR A 640 15.40 10.17 0.35
CA THR A 640 15.26 11.55 -0.20
C THR A 640 14.16 12.36 0.47
N ARG A 641 13.31 11.71 1.26
CA ARG A 641 12.19 12.30 1.99
C ARG A 641 12.45 12.42 3.50
N GLY A 642 13.69 12.21 3.92
CA GLY A 642 14.14 12.43 5.30
C GLY A 642 14.01 11.23 6.24
N TYR A 643 13.69 10.04 5.72
CA TYR A 643 13.68 8.82 6.52
C TYR A 643 15.08 8.20 6.61
N PRO A 644 15.52 7.72 7.79
CA PRO A 644 16.84 7.09 7.94
C PRO A 644 16.87 5.62 7.48
N TYR A 645 15.84 5.14 6.78
CA TYR A 645 15.70 3.76 6.32
C TYR A 645 14.93 3.70 5.00
N ARG A 646 15.14 2.61 4.26
CA ARG A 646 14.53 2.36 2.95
C ARG A 646 13.16 1.71 3.10
N MET A 647 12.20 2.11 2.26
CA MET A 647 10.84 1.56 2.20
C MET A 647 10.53 0.86 0.85
N PRO A 648 11.08 -0.34 0.57
CA PRO A 648 10.85 -1.01 -0.71
C PRO A 648 9.40 -1.42 -0.95
N VAL A 649 8.93 -1.40 -2.19
CA VAL A 649 7.63 -1.95 -2.61
C VAL A 649 7.82 -3.31 -3.29
N ASP A 650 6.75 -4.09 -3.42
CA ASP A 650 6.84 -5.44 -3.99
C ASP A 650 6.72 -5.43 -5.52
N GLY A 651 6.08 -4.42 -6.13
CA GLY A 651 5.97 -4.35 -7.58
C GLY A 651 5.58 -2.98 -8.12
N ILE A 652 5.78 -2.80 -9.43
CA ILE A 652 5.45 -1.59 -10.17
C ILE A 652 4.26 -1.84 -11.08
N LEU A 653 3.29 -0.93 -11.03
CA LEU A 653 2.09 -0.96 -11.85
C LEU A 653 2.16 0.10 -12.94
N LEU A 654 1.96 -0.34 -14.18
CA LEU A 654 1.89 0.50 -15.37
C LEU A 654 0.45 0.58 -15.87
N GLY A 655 0.10 1.75 -16.41
CA GLY A 655 -1.16 1.97 -17.11
C GLY A 655 -0.92 2.75 -18.40
N SER A 656 -0.88 4.07 -18.27
CA SER A 656 -0.61 5.03 -19.35
C SER A 656 0.49 4.66 -20.34
N ARG A 657 1.62 4.12 -19.85
CA ARG A 657 2.80 3.76 -20.66
C ARG A 657 2.50 2.78 -21.80
N VAL A 658 1.54 1.87 -21.60
CA VAL A 658 1.25 0.80 -22.58
C VAL A 658 0.13 1.16 -23.56
N MET A 659 -0.45 2.37 -23.47
CA MET A 659 -1.51 2.80 -24.38
C MET A 659 -1.03 3.00 -25.82
N VAL A 660 0.27 3.24 -26.01
CA VAL A 660 0.88 3.38 -27.35
C VAL A 660 1.51 2.07 -27.86
N ALA A 661 1.40 0.98 -27.10
CA ALA A 661 1.97 -0.31 -27.48
C ALA A 661 1.30 -0.86 -28.74
N LYS A 662 2.02 -1.70 -29.49
CA LYS A 662 1.54 -2.27 -30.76
C LYS A 662 0.20 -2.98 -30.65
N GLU A 663 0.03 -3.78 -29.60
CA GLU A 663 -1.15 -4.62 -29.37
C GLU A 663 -2.33 -3.85 -28.75
N ALA A 664 -2.13 -2.59 -28.35
CA ALA A 664 -3.21 -1.74 -27.86
C ALA A 664 -4.13 -1.31 -29.02
N ALA A 665 -5.45 -1.42 -28.81
CA ALA A 665 -6.49 -1.03 -29.77
C ALA A 665 -6.64 0.48 -29.95
N THR A 666 -5.89 1.30 -29.20
CA THR A 666 -5.85 2.75 -29.36
C THR A 666 -5.56 3.11 -30.82
N ALA A 667 -6.34 4.02 -31.40
CA ALA A 667 -6.23 4.35 -32.82
C ALA A 667 -4.83 4.95 -33.14
N PRO A 668 -4.26 4.70 -34.33
CA PRO A 668 -2.92 5.19 -34.68
C PRO A 668 -2.75 6.70 -34.50
N GLU A 669 -3.74 7.50 -34.90
CA GLU A 669 -3.73 8.96 -34.74
C GLU A 669 -3.74 9.36 -33.25
N VAL A 670 -4.46 8.63 -32.40
CA VAL A 670 -4.45 8.83 -30.94
C VAL A 670 -3.10 8.43 -30.35
N LYS A 671 -2.50 7.31 -30.78
CA LYS A 671 -1.14 6.92 -30.33
C LYS A 671 -0.13 7.99 -30.68
N GLN A 672 -0.19 8.56 -31.89
CA GLN A 672 0.69 9.64 -32.31
C GLN A 672 0.47 10.91 -31.48
N LEU A 673 -0.77 11.26 -31.15
CA LEU A 673 -1.07 12.38 -30.25
C LEU A 673 -0.48 12.15 -28.85
N LEU A 674 -0.58 10.93 -28.31
CA LEU A 674 0.03 10.58 -27.03
C LEU A 674 1.55 10.69 -27.05
N VAL A 675 2.20 10.23 -28.12
CA VAL A 675 3.66 10.40 -28.31
C VAL A 675 4.06 11.87 -28.38
N ASN A 676 3.21 12.71 -28.97
CA ASN A 676 3.45 14.15 -29.08
C ASN A 676 3.08 14.93 -27.80
N THR A 677 2.48 14.28 -26.80
CA THR A 677 2.05 14.93 -25.56
C THR A 677 3.24 15.01 -24.58
N PRO A 678 3.70 16.20 -24.18
CA PRO A 678 4.94 16.34 -23.43
C PRO A 678 4.94 15.70 -22.03
N GLY A 679 3.81 15.76 -21.32
CA GLY A 679 3.74 15.39 -19.90
C GLY A 679 4.41 16.40 -18.98
N ILE A 680 4.58 16.02 -17.71
CA ILE A 680 5.15 16.86 -16.64
C ILE A 680 6.04 16.06 -15.68
N GLU A 681 6.79 16.80 -14.86
CA GLU A 681 7.35 16.29 -13.61
C GLU A 681 6.26 16.17 -12.53
N GLU A 682 6.56 15.41 -11.46
CA GLU A 682 5.59 15.13 -10.40
C GLU A 682 4.99 16.37 -9.74
N SER A 683 5.79 17.38 -9.39
CA SER A 683 5.35 18.50 -8.55
C SER A 683 4.23 19.37 -9.14
N GLU A 684 3.94 19.26 -10.43
CA GLU A 684 3.01 20.15 -11.13
C GLU A 684 1.63 19.50 -11.36
N TRP A 685 1.43 18.24 -10.95
CA TRP A 685 0.27 17.44 -11.36
C TRP A 685 -1.07 18.06 -10.93
N GLU A 686 -1.15 18.69 -9.75
CA GLU A 686 -2.39 19.33 -9.28
C GLU A 686 -2.80 20.56 -10.10
N THR A 687 -1.91 21.11 -10.94
CA THR A 687 -2.26 22.21 -11.85
C THR A 687 -3.30 21.79 -12.88
N SER A 688 -3.43 20.48 -13.14
CA SER A 688 -4.43 19.92 -14.06
C SER A 688 -5.88 20.25 -13.65
N TYR A 689 -6.16 20.49 -12.37
CA TYR A 689 -7.49 20.87 -11.88
C TYR A 689 -7.91 22.27 -12.33
N SER A 690 -6.95 23.20 -12.47
CA SER A 690 -7.20 24.60 -12.79
C SER A 690 -6.94 24.95 -14.26
N GLY A 691 -6.11 24.18 -14.97
CA GLY A 691 -5.80 24.43 -16.37
C GLY A 691 -5.07 23.29 -17.08
N VAL A 692 -4.63 23.55 -18.30
CA VAL A 692 -3.84 22.60 -19.10
C VAL A 692 -2.39 22.60 -18.61
N VAL A 693 -1.85 21.41 -18.34
CA VAL A 693 -0.47 21.22 -17.90
C VAL A 693 0.14 20.00 -18.61
N GLY A 694 1.32 20.14 -19.23
CA GLY A 694 1.96 19.06 -20.00
C GLY A 694 1.14 18.48 -21.16
N GLY A 695 0.08 19.19 -21.60
CA GLY A 695 -0.89 18.68 -22.57
C GLY A 695 -2.03 17.85 -21.98
N LEU A 696 -2.24 17.90 -20.65
CA LEU A 696 -3.34 17.24 -19.95
C LEU A 696 -4.20 18.22 -19.15
N ILE A 697 -5.40 17.80 -18.79
CA ILE A 697 -6.34 18.53 -17.94
C ILE A 697 -7.17 17.54 -17.11
N THR A 698 -7.66 17.99 -15.96
CA THR A 698 -8.64 17.24 -15.15
C THR A 698 -10.05 17.69 -15.48
N VAL A 699 -10.91 16.73 -15.82
CA VAL A 699 -12.36 16.94 -16.03
C VAL A 699 -13.18 16.16 -15.02
N SER A 700 -14.45 16.53 -14.82
CA SER A 700 -15.34 15.78 -13.94
C SER A 700 -16.04 14.66 -14.71
N SER A 701 -16.13 13.48 -14.12
CA SER A 701 -16.92 12.37 -14.64
C SER A 701 -18.43 12.64 -14.60
N GLU A 702 -19.25 11.68 -15.05
CA GLU A 702 -20.70 11.73 -14.85
C GLU A 702 -21.07 11.78 -13.35
N LEU A 703 -20.32 11.05 -12.53
CA LEU A 703 -20.53 10.87 -11.09
C LEU A 703 -19.85 11.94 -10.22
N GLY A 704 -19.12 12.89 -10.82
CA GLY A 704 -18.44 13.96 -10.08
C GLY A 704 -16.99 13.65 -9.69
N GLU A 705 -16.51 12.43 -9.96
CA GLU A 705 -15.11 12.03 -9.73
C GLU A 705 -14.16 12.64 -10.76
N PRO A 706 -12.93 13.03 -10.39
CA PRO A 706 -11.98 13.65 -11.29
C PRO A 706 -11.34 12.63 -12.25
N ILE A 707 -11.04 13.07 -13.47
CA ILE A 707 -10.44 12.26 -14.52
C ILE A 707 -9.32 13.05 -15.21
N HIS A 708 -8.10 12.51 -15.25
CA HIS A 708 -7.02 13.04 -16.07
C HIS A 708 -7.18 12.59 -17.53
N VAL A 709 -7.17 13.56 -18.44
CA VAL A 709 -7.32 13.36 -19.87
C VAL A 709 -6.33 14.22 -20.65
N VAL A 710 -6.00 13.80 -21.87
CA VAL A 710 -5.29 14.65 -22.83
C VAL A 710 -6.14 15.89 -23.12
N ALA A 711 -5.53 17.06 -23.18
CA ALA A 711 -6.19 18.34 -23.44
C ALA A 711 -6.54 18.52 -24.93
N SER A 712 -7.25 17.54 -25.49
CA SER A 712 -7.86 17.62 -26.82
C SER A 712 -8.97 18.68 -26.86
N ARG A 713 -9.40 19.10 -28.06
CA ARG A 713 -10.55 20.02 -28.20
C ARG A 713 -11.80 19.47 -27.49
N CYS A 714 -12.02 18.17 -27.54
CA CYS A 714 -13.08 17.48 -26.81
C CYS A 714 -12.97 17.65 -25.29
N ALA A 715 -11.78 17.41 -24.72
CA ALA A 715 -11.56 17.56 -23.28
C ALA A 715 -11.70 19.02 -22.82
N LEU A 716 -11.22 19.97 -23.63
CA LEU A 716 -11.37 21.41 -23.35
C LEU A 716 -12.83 21.85 -23.37
N LEU A 717 -13.61 21.38 -24.36
CA LEU A 717 -15.05 21.61 -24.38
C LEU A 717 -15.76 20.97 -23.19
N TRP A 718 -15.35 19.76 -22.81
CA TRP A 718 -15.89 19.08 -21.63
C TRP A 718 -15.66 19.91 -20.37
N LYS A 719 -14.43 20.40 -20.15
CA LYS A 719 -14.11 21.27 -19.01
C LYS A 719 -14.93 22.55 -19.02
N GLU A 720 -15.04 23.20 -20.18
CA GLU A 720 -15.86 24.40 -20.34
C GLU A 720 -17.32 24.13 -19.95
N PHE A 721 -17.89 23.00 -20.36
CA PHE A 721 -19.28 22.65 -20.04
C PHE A 721 -19.46 22.22 -18.58
N ASP A 722 -18.45 21.59 -17.96
CA ASP A 722 -18.43 21.35 -16.51
C ASP A 722 -18.58 22.66 -15.74
N ASP A 723 -17.79 23.66 -16.11
CA ASP A 723 -17.76 24.94 -15.40
C ASP A 723 -18.99 25.79 -15.69
N LYS A 724 -19.44 25.83 -16.96
CA LYS A 724 -20.52 26.73 -17.44
C LYS A 724 -21.92 26.17 -17.21
N TYR A 725 -22.10 24.84 -17.28
CA TYR A 725 -23.42 24.22 -17.25
C TYR A 725 -23.57 23.18 -16.15
N PHE A 726 -22.67 22.20 -16.05
CA PHE A 726 -22.89 21.03 -15.17
C PHE A 726 -22.65 21.31 -13.68
N SER A 727 -22.08 22.47 -13.36
CA SER A 727 -21.97 23.04 -12.01
C SER A 727 -23.25 23.76 -11.55
N LEU A 728 -24.15 24.13 -12.47
CA LEU A 728 -25.34 24.92 -12.17
C LEU A 728 -26.42 24.10 -11.45
N PRO A 729 -27.19 24.71 -10.52
CA PRO A 729 -28.41 24.12 -10.02
C PRO A 729 -29.41 23.84 -11.15
N ARG A 730 -30.21 22.78 -11.02
CA ARG A 730 -31.15 22.31 -12.05
C ARG A 730 -32.08 23.41 -12.59
N GLU A 731 -32.55 24.30 -11.72
CA GLU A 731 -33.44 25.41 -12.07
C GLU A 731 -32.79 26.45 -12.99
N GLN A 732 -31.47 26.64 -12.87
CA GLN A 732 -30.70 27.59 -13.70
C GLN A 732 -30.19 26.94 -14.99
N LEU A 733 -29.96 25.63 -14.96
CA LEU A 733 -29.44 24.86 -16.09
C LEU A 733 -30.34 24.97 -17.34
N GLU A 734 -31.64 24.74 -17.21
CA GLU A 734 -32.56 24.75 -18.36
C GLU A 734 -32.57 26.10 -19.10
N LEU A 735 -32.59 27.20 -18.34
CA LEU A 735 -32.52 28.54 -18.93
C LEU A 735 -31.18 28.79 -19.62
N ALA A 736 -30.07 28.40 -18.99
CA ALA A 736 -28.72 28.55 -19.54
C ALA A 736 -28.53 27.74 -20.84
N LEU A 737 -29.06 26.51 -20.89
CA LEU A 737 -29.03 25.67 -22.08
C LEU A 737 -29.87 26.26 -23.21
N ARG A 738 -31.08 26.76 -22.90
CA ARG A 738 -31.96 27.38 -23.90
C ARG A 738 -31.33 28.63 -24.53
N LEU A 739 -30.73 29.50 -23.72
CA LEU A 739 -30.10 30.74 -24.21
C LEU A 739 -28.85 30.48 -25.05
N ASN A 740 -28.10 29.43 -24.71
CA ASN A 740 -26.84 29.10 -25.38
C ASN A 740 -26.96 27.96 -26.41
N LYS A 741 -28.17 27.49 -26.72
CA LYS A 741 -28.40 26.29 -27.54
C LYS A 741 -27.63 26.30 -28.87
N LYS A 742 -27.63 27.43 -29.58
CA LYS A 742 -26.90 27.58 -30.86
C LYS A 742 -25.38 27.43 -30.70
N ASP A 743 -24.82 28.04 -29.67
CA ASP A 743 -23.39 27.98 -29.35
C ASP A 743 -22.99 26.54 -28.96
N ILE A 744 -23.78 25.91 -28.08
CA ILE A 744 -23.60 24.51 -27.68
C ILE A 744 -23.57 23.59 -28.90
N ILE A 745 -24.55 23.69 -29.79
CA ILE A 745 -24.63 22.87 -31.01
C ILE A 745 -23.41 23.09 -31.91
N THR A 746 -22.99 24.34 -32.08
CA THR A 746 -21.83 24.69 -32.89
C THR A 746 -20.57 24.02 -32.34
N ARG A 747 -20.35 24.12 -31.03
CA ARG A 747 -19.20 23.52 -30.35
C ARG A 747 -19.22 21.99 -30.36
N LEU A 748 -20.38 21.37 -30.12
CA LEU A 748 -20.54 19.90 -30.21
C LEU A 748 -20.15 19.38 -31.61
N ASN A 749 -20.66 20.03 -32.66
CA ASN A 749 -20.39 19.64 -34.04
C ASN A 749 -18.95 19.91 -34.50
N ALA A 750 -18.23 20.84 -33.86
CA ALA A 750 -16.86 21.19 -34.21
C ALA A 750 -15.80 20.40 -33.39
N ASP A 751 -16.05 20.18 -32.11
CA ASP A 751 -14.99 19.79 -31.16
C ASP A 751 -15.26 18.48 -30.41
N TYR A 752 -16.48 17.92 -30.49
CA TYR A 752 -16.86 16.78 -29.65
C TYR A 752 -17.06 15.49 -30.45
N GLN A 753 -16.80 14.36 -29.79
CA GLN A 753 -17.00 13.01 -30.32
C GLN A 753 -18.47 12.69 -30.61
N LYS A 754 -19.41 13.37 -29.95
CA LYS A 754 -20.85 13.21 -30.15
C LYS A 754 -21.46 14.47 -30.77
N PRO A 755 -21.67 14.50 -32.10
CA PRO A 755 -22.27 15.67 -32.74
C PRO A 755 -23.73 15.83 -32.31
N TYR A 756 -24.29 17.02 -32.55
CA TYR A 756 -25.73 17.22 -32.47
C TYR A 756 -26.42 16.41 -33.56
N PHE A 757 -27.46 15.67 -33.19
CA PHE A 757 -28.17 14.81 -34.11
C PHE A 757 -28.89 15.64 -35.17
N GLY A 758 -29.67 16.64 -34.71
CA GLY A 758 -30.65 17.31 -35.54
C GLY A 758 -30.03 18.23 -36.60
N CYS A 759 -30.28 17.91 -37.87
CA CYS A 759 -29.84 18.71 -39.00
C CYS A 759 -30.78 18.54 -40.20
N LYS A 760 -30.89 19.57 -41.04
CA LYS A 760 -31.66 19.54 -42.27
C LYS A 760 -30.87 20.17 -43.41
N ILE A 761 -31.27 19.89 -44.64
CA ILE A 761 -30.73 20.60 -45.80
C ILE A 761 -31.47 21.93 -45.93
N ASP A 762 -30.73 23.04 -45.92
CA ASP A 762 -31.31 24.34 -46.19
C ASP A 762 -31.74 24.44 -47.66
N ALA A 763 -32.99 24.82 -47.89
CA ALA A 763 -33.56 24.82 -49.24
C ALA A 763 -32.96 25.89 -50.15
N GLU A 764 -32.34 26.93 -49.59
CA GLU A 764 -31.75 28.05 -50.34
C GLU A 764 -30.24 27.84 -50.57
N THR A 765 -29.51 27.43 -49.53
CA THR A 765 -28.04 27.28 -49.60
C THR A 765 -27.58 25.88 -49.98
N VAL A 766 -28.46 24.88 -49.86
CA VAL A 766 -28.14 23.44 -50.03
C VAL A 766 -27.12 22.95 -48.98
N GLU A 767 -26.86 23.74 -47.92
CA GLU A 767 -25.97 23.36 -46.83
C GLU A 767 -26.73 22.61 -45.73
N ILE A 768 -26.02 21.74 -45.00
CA ILE A 768 -26.57 21.07 -43.82
C ILE A 768 -26.53 22.05 -42.65
N VAL A 769 -27.70 22.43 -42.16
CA VAL A 769 -27.86 23.36 -41.02
C VAL A 769 -28.46 22.64 -39.81
N PRO A 770 -28.10 23.03 -38.57
CA PRO A 770 -28.72 22.44 -37.38
C PRO A 770 -30.23 22.71 -37.31
N ALA A 771 -30.99 21.70 -36.87
CA ALA A 771 -32.45 21.76 -36.77
C ALA A 771 -32.94 20.94 -35.57
N ASP A 772 -34.08 21.31 -34.99
CA ASP A 772 -34.75 20.47 -33.99
C ASP A 772 -35.45 19.28 -34.67
N LEU A 773 -35.70 18.19 -33.94
CA LEU A 773 -36.32 16.98 -34.49
C LEU A 773 -37.66 17.28 -35.20
N GLU A 774 -38.47 18.19 -34.65
CA GLU A 774 -39.75 18.63 -35.23
C GLU A 774 -39.60 19.39 -36.56
N GLN A 775 -38.39 19.86 -36.87
CA GLN A 775 -38.04 20.58 -38.09
C GLN A 775 -37.36 19.69 -39.12
N MET A 776 -37.17 18.39 -38.81
CA MET A 776 -36.64 17.39 -39.72
C MET A 776 -37.78 16.54 -40.30
N THR A 777 -37.60 16.09 -41.53
CA THR A 777 -38.44 15.07 -42.15
C THR A 777 -38.08 13.67 -41.68
N TYR A 778 -39.00 12.70 -41.79
CA TYR A 778 -38.70 11.30 -41.47
C TYR A 778 -37.51 10.77 -42.29
N GLY A 779 -37.39 11.19 -43.56
CA GLY A 779 -36.28 10.83 -44.44
C GLY A 779 -34.94 11.37 -43.95
N GLU A 780 -34.90 12.64 -43.51
CA GLU A 780 -33.71 13.24 -42.92
C GLU A 780 -33.30 12.54 -41.61
N VAL A 781 -34.26 12.20 -40.74
CA VAL A 781 -33.98 11.46 -39.50
C VAL A 781 -33.40 10.08 -39.81
N LEU A 782 -34.02 9.30 -40.71
CA LEU A 782 -33.51 7.99 -41.11
C LEU A 782 -32.12 8.08 -41.74
N SER A 783 -31.89 9.04 -42.64
CA SER A 783 -30.57 9.26 -43.23
C SER A 783 -29.53 9.60 -42.17
N ARG A 784 -29.87 10.49 -41.23
CA ARG A 784 -28.98 10.91 -40.16
C ARG A 784 -28.67 9.79 -39.17
N MET A 785 -29.63 8.89 -38.90
CA MET A 785 -29.36 7.69 -38.14
C MET A 785 -28.31 6.81 -38.83
N ILE A 786 -28.39 6.62 -40.16
CA ILE A 786 -27.36 5.86 -40.90
C ILE A 786 -26.01 6.55 -40.79
N ASP A 787 -25.96 7.88 -41.01
CA ASP A 787 -24.71 8.67 -40.96
C ASP A 787 -23.94 8.50 -39.65
N LEU A 788 -24.66 8.34 -38.53
CA LEU A 788 -24.06 8.33 -37.20
C LEU A 788 -23.99 6.93 -36.60
N MET A 789 -24.92 6.03 -36.89
CA MET A 789 -24.97 4.69 -36.30
C MET A 789 -24.20 3.64 -37.09
N SER A 790 -23.79 3.95 -38.31
CA SER A 790 -23.02 3.08 -39.19
C SER A 790 -21.75 3.79 -39.69
N VAL A 791 -20.75 2.99 -40.05
CA VAL A 791 -19.49 3.45 -40.63
C VAL A 791 -19.48 3.08 -42.10
N GLU A 792 -19.30 4.09 -42.94
CA GLU A 792 -19.16 3.94 -44.39
C GLU A 792 -17.85 4.61 -44.82
N ILE A 793 -16.80 3.81 -45.01
CA ILE A 793 -15.48 4.29 -45.45
C ILE A 793 -15.17 3.60 -46.79
N PRO A 794 -14.80 4.32 -47.86
CA PRO A 794 -14.67 3.74 -49.21
C PRO A 794 -13.78 2.49 -49.32
N VAL A 795 -12.82 2.33 -48.41
CA VAL A 795 -11.83 1.24 -48.40
C VAL A 795 -12.13 0.13 -47.38
N LYS A 796 -13.20 0.24 -46.58
CA LYS A 796 -13.59 -0.74 -45.57
C LYS A 796 -15.03 -1.22 -45.82
N PRO A 797 -15.37 -2.47 -45.45
CA PRO A 797 -16.76 -2.91 -45.51
C PRO A 797 -17.63 -2.06 -44.58
N GLN A 798 -18.84 -1.72 -45.05
CA GLN A 798 -19.81 -1.03 -44.23
C GLN A 798 -20.18 -1.87 -43.01
N ARG A 799 -20.29 -1.22 -41.85
CA ARG A 799 -20.71 -1.88 -40.61
C ARG A 799 -21.57 -0.96 -39.76
N TRP A 800 -22.46 -1.56 -38.97
CA TRP A 800 -23.08 -0.89 -37.83
C TRP A 800 -22.08 -0.83 -36.68
N LEU A 801 -22.07 0.26 -35.91
CA LEU A 801 -21.15 0.40 -34.77
C LEU A 801 -21.48 -0.56 -33.63
N ASP A 802 -22.76 -0.88 -33.43
CA ASP A 802 -23.24 -1.86 -32.45
C ASP A 802 -24.59 -2.44 -32.91
N GLU A 803 -24.87 -3.69 -32.54
CA GLU A 803 -26.12 -4.37 -32.92
C GLU A 803 -27.35 -3.61 -32.39
N SER A 804 -27.27 -2.97 -31.22
CA SER A 804 -28.38 -2.20 -30.67
C SER A 804 -28.66 -0.91 -31.46
N TYR A 805 -27.70 -0.38 -32.22
CA TYR A 805 -27.97 0.74 -33.11
C TYR A 805 -28.73 0.28 -34.37
N PHE A 806 -28.36 -0.88 -34.93
CA PHE A 806 -29.13 -1.51 -36.01
C PHE A 806 -30.57 -1.78 -35.58
N SER A 807 -30.79 -2.30 -34.37
CA SER A 807 -32.13 -2.49 -33.80
C SER A 807 -32.90 -1.17 -33.72
N ARG A 808 -32.30 -0.11 -33.18
CA ARG A 808 -32.96 1.22 -33.07
C ARG A 808 -33.34 1.80 -34.43
N PHE A 809 -32.46 1.69 -35.42
CA PHE A 809 -32.77 2.12 -36.79
C PHE A 809 -33.95 1.32 -37.36
N SER A 810 -33.92 0.00 -37.20
CA SER A 810 -34.98 -0.88 -37.70
C SER A 810 -36.33 -0.57 -37.05
N ASP A 811 -36.35 -0.36 -35.73
CA ASP A 811 -37.57 0.01 -34.99
C ASP A 811 -38.13 1.36 -35.45
N PHE A 812 -37.25 2.34 -35.69
CA PHE A 812 -37.66 3.64 -36.19
C PHE A 812 -38.14 3.60 -37.65
N LEU A 813 -37.55 2.75 -38.49
CA LEU A 813 -38.02 2.50 -39.86
C LEU A 813 -39.43 1.88 -39.85
N VAL A 814 -39.66 0.89 -38.99
CA VAL A 814 -40.99 0.28 -38.81
C VAL A 814 -42.01 1.30 -38.30
N ARG A 815 -41.63 2.14 -37.33
CA ARG A 815 -42.50 3.23 -36.85
C ARG A 815 -42.84 4.22 -37.97
N THR A 816 -41.86 4.56 -38.79
CA THR A 816 -42.04 5.42 -39.95
C THR A 816 -43.01 4.79 -40.94
N GLU A 817 -42.86 3.49 -41.22
CA GLU A 817 -43.80 2.77 -42.09
C GLU A 817 -45.23 2.81 -41.53
N GLN A 818 -45.43 2.53 -40.24
CA GLN A 818 -46.74 2.60 -39.60
C GLN A 818 -47.42 3.97 -39.73
N ARG A 819 -46.64 5.06 -39.80
CA ARG A 819 -47.15 6.43 -39.98
C ARG A 819 -47.70 6.66 -41.39
N PHE A 820 -47.05 6.12 -42.42
CA PHE A 820 -47.38 6.37 -43.84
C PHE A 820 -48.13 5.21 -44.51
N HIS A 821 -48.23 4.07 -43.85
CA HIS A 821 -48.96 2.92 -44.33
C HIS A 821 -50.47 3.20 -44.40
N ARG A 822 -51.10 2.89 -45.54
CA ARG A 822 -52.54 3.09 -45.75
C ARG A 822 -53.31 1.83 -45.38
N GLN A 823 -54.40 1.96 -44.62
CA GLN A 823 -55.26 0.82 -44.26
C GLN A 823 -55.77 0.10 -45.53
N GLY A 824 -55.43 -1.20 -45.67
CA GLY A 824 -55.90 -2.08 -46.75
C GLY A 824 -54.84 -2.70 -47.66
N SER A 825 -53.54 -2.48 -47.41
CA SER A 825 -52.42 -3.07 -48.16
C SER A 825 -51.58 -3.99 -47.27
N ASP A 826 -51.56 -5.30 -47.49
CA ASP A 826 -50.75 -6.24 -46.66
C ASP A 826 -49.24 -6.21 -46.99
N ASP A 827 -48.81 -5.40 -47.96
CA ASP A 827 -47.42 -5.34 -48.42
C ASP A 827 -46.54 -4.41 -47.57
N MET A 828 -45.94 -4.95 -46.49
CA MET A 828 -44.95 -4.26 -45.65
C MET A 828 -43.57 -4.18 -46.31
N PHE A 829 -42.70 -3.28 -45.88
CA PHE A 829 -41.34 -3.13 -46.39
C PHE A 829 -40.44 -4.27 -45.91
N ALA A 830 -39.72 -4.90 -46.83
CA ALA A 830 -38.78 -5.96 -46.51
C ALA A 830 -37.49 -5.37 -45.92
N THR A 831 -37.14 -5.76 -44.69
CA THR A 831 -35.95 -5.28 -43.97
C THR A 831 -34.70 -6.15 -44.20
N THR A 832 -34.75 -7.12 -45.11
CA THR A 832 -33.71 -8.14 -45.27
C THR A 832 -32.35 -7.60 -45.72
N GLU A 833 -32.31 -6.55 -46.54
CA GLU A 833 -31.05 -5.94 -47.01
C GLU A 833 -30.51 -4.86 -46.07
N LEU A 834 -31.29 -4.48 -45.05
CA LEU A 834 -31.02 -3.31 -44.23
C LEU A 834 -29.70 -3.39 -43.46
N LYS A 835 -29.31 -4.60 -43.05
CA LYS A 835 -28.06 -4.82 -42.31
C LYS A 835 -26.83 -4.64 -43.19
N MET A 836 -26.92 -4.97 -44.48
CA MET A 836 -25.79 -4.99 -45.43
C MET A 836 -25.69 -3.72 -46.28
N ASN A 837 -26.81 -3.11 -46.64
CA ASN A 837 -26.88 -1.90 -47.45
C ASN A 837 -27.98 -0.95 -46.94
N PRO A 838 -27.77 -0.29 -45.80
CA PRO A 838 -28.79 0.58 -45.20
C PRO A 838 -29.13 1.79 -46.08
N ARG A 839 -28.18 2.33 -46.86
CA ARG A 839 -28.43 3.43 -47.80
C ARG A 839 -29.37 3.01 -48.92
N GLY A 840 -29.07 1.90 -49.60
CA GLY A 840 -29.93 1.37 -50.65
C GLY A 840 -31.31 0.95 -50.12
N ALA A 841 -31.36 0.40 -48.90
CA ALA A 841 -32.63 0.10 -48.24
C ALA A 841 -33.44 1.38 -47.94
N LEU A 842 -32.80 2.46 -47.50
CA LEU A 842 -33.46 3.75 -47.29
C LEU A 842 -33.97 4.35 -48.61
N GLU A 843 -33.17 4.30 -49.68
CA GLU A 843 -33.60 4.75 -51.02
C GLU A 843 -34.84 3.98 -51.50
N ALA A 844 -34.84 2.65 -51.36
CA ALA A 844 -35.98 1.81 -51.69
C ALA A 844 -37.21 2.13 -50.82
N PHE A 845 -36.99 2.41 -49.52
CA PHE A 845 -38.05 2.80 -48.60
C PHE A 845 -38.68 4.14 -48.96
N VAL A 846 -37.86 5.16 -49.29
CA VAL A 846 -38.33 6.48 -49.73
C VAL A 846 -39.06 6.36 -51.08
N ALA A 847 -38.62 5.49 -51.99
CA ALA A 847 -39.33 5.22 -53.24
C ALA A 847 -40.72 4.61 -53.00
N LYS A 848 -40.86 3.72 -52.01
CA LYS A 848 -42.15 3.13 -51.61
C LYS A 848 -43.05 4.13 -50.86
N TYR A 849 -42.47 5.01 -50.04
CA TYR A 849 -43.18 6.02 -49.25
C TYR A 849 -42.64 7.44 -49.48
N PRO A 850 -42.90 8.09 -50.64
CA PRO A 850 -42.30 9.39 -50.98
C PRO A 850 -42.60 10.51 -49.99
N GLN A 851 -43.70 10.42 -49.24
CA GLN A 851 -44.09 11.39 -48.21
C GLN A 851 -43.07 11.50 -47.07
N VAL A 852 -42.25 10.47 -46.85
CA VAL A 852 -41.17 10.44 -45.86
C VAL A 852 -40.16 11.56 -46.08
N ALA A 853 -39.91 11.95 -47.33
CA ALA A 853 -38.94 12.98 -47.69
C ALA A 853 -39.45 14.43 -47.51
N SER A 854 -40.75 14.64 -47.32
CA SER A 854 -41.35 15.98 -47.23
C SER A 854 -42.15 16.23 -45.96
N THR A 855 -42.47 15.18 -45.19
CA THR A 855 -43.31 15.29 -43.99
C THR A 855 -42.41 15.46 -42.77
N LEU A 856 -42.62 16.54 -42.02
CA LEU A 856 -41.94 16.77 -40.75
C LEU A 856 -42.36 15.75 -39.69
N MET A 857 -41.44 15.44 -38.77
CA MET A 857 -41.68 14.57 -37.64
C MET A 857 -42.89 15.04 -36.81
N SER A 858 -43.75 14.10 -36.42
CA SER A 858 -44.82 14.40 -35.46
C SER A 858 -44.26 14.45 -34.03
N VAL A 859 -44.86 15.24 -33.14
CA VAL A 859 -44.43 15.34 -31.73
C VAL A 859 -44.34 13.95 -31.07
N LEU A 860 -45.34 13.09 -31.30
CA LEU A 860 -45.37 11.72 -30.76
C LEU A 860 -44.22 10.85 -31.29
N ASP A 861 -43.77 11.09 -32.53
CA ASP A 861 -42.69 10.32 -33.13
C ASP A 861 -41.31 10.89 -32.77
N CYS A 862 -41.22 12.19 -32.47
CA CYS A 862 -40.06 12.78 -31.79
C CYS A 862 -39.87 12.15 -30.40
N GLU A 863 -40.94 12.06 -29.61
CA GLU A 863 -40.92 11.40 -28.29
C GLU A 863 -40.51 9.93 -28.41
N PHE A 864 -41.08 9.20 -29.37
CA PHE A 864 -40.70 7.81 -29.66
C PHE A 864 -39.22 7.67 -30.03
N PHE A 865 -38.67 8.57 -30.86
CA PHE A 865 -37.24 8.57 -31.18
C PHE A 865 -36.37 8.81 -29.94
N LEU A 866 -36.75 9.76 -29.08
CA LEU A 866 -36.02 10.02 -27.84
C LEU A 866 -36.13 8.83 -26.85
N GLU A 867 -37.28 8.16 -26.79
CA GLU A 867 -37.44 6.90 -26.04
C GLU A 867 -36.56 5.80 -26.61
N LEU A 868 -36.50 5.66 -27.93
CA LEU A 868 -35.55 4.76 -28.60
C LEU A 868 -34.11 5.10 -28.22
N CYS A 869 -33.73 6.37 -28.10
CA CYS A 869 -32.38 6.77 -27.65
C CYS A 869 -32.12 6.40 -26.18
N ARG A 870 -33.15 6.38 -25.32
CA ARG A 870 -33.06 5.97 -23.90
C ARG A 870 -33.09 4.46 -23.70
N SER A 871 -33.55 3.68 -24.69
CA SER A 871 -33.70 2.23 -24.58
C SER A 871 -32.37 1.52 -24.28
N GLY A 872 -32.44 0.30 -23.71
CA GLY A 872 -31.27 -0.48 -23.32
C GLY A 872 -30.37 -0.89 -24.50
N GLY A 873 -29.07 -1.02 -24.26
CA GLY A 873 -28.06 -1.31 -25.29
C GLY A 873 -26.87 -0.38 -25.18
N LYS A 874 -26.07 -0.24 -26.25
CA LYS A 874 -25.02 0.77 -26.33
C LYS A 874 -25.68 2.16 -26.35
N PRO A 875 -25.26 3.12 -25.52
CA PRO A 875 -25.79 4.49 -25.56
C PRO A 875 -25.57 5.14 -26.93
N VAL A 876 -26.47 6.01 -27.37
CA VAL A 876 -26.33 6.68 -28.67
C VAL A 876 -25.06 7.55 -28.74
N ASN A 877 -24.43 7.59 -29.91
CA ASN A 877 -23.15 8.28 -30.14
C ASN A 877 -23.31 9.73 -30.64
N PHE A 878 -24.43 10.38 -30.31
CA PHE A 878 -24.76 11.75 -30.69
C PHE A 878 -25.62 12.42 -29.61
N MET A 879 -25.78 13.74 -29.68
CA MET A 879 -26.70 14.49 -28.81
C MET A 879 -28.10 14.55 -29.46
N PRO A 880 -29.10 13.78 -28.97
CA PRO A 880 -30.42 13.74 -29.60
C PRO A 880 -31.23 15.03 -29.33
N VAL A 881 -30.97 15.70 -28.20
CA VAL A 881 -31.66 16.92 -27.75
C VAL A 881 -30.76 17.70 -26.78
N ILE A 882 -31.00 19.01 -26.64
CA ILE A 882 -30.36 19.86 -25.62
C ILE A 882 -31.43 20.24 -24.58
N ASP A 883 -31.46 19.52 -23.46
CA ASP A 883 -32.45 19.65 -22.39
C ASP A 883 -31.83 19.42 -20.99
N ALA A 884 -32.65 19.27 -19.95
CA ALA A 884 -32.18 19.02 -18.59
C ALA A 884 -31.35 17.73 -18.43
N GLU A 885 -31.43 16.77 -19.35
CA GLU A 885 -30.65 15.53 -19.36
C GLU A 885 -29.29 15.69 -20.10
N PHE A 886 -28.94 16.90 -20.54
CA PHE A 886 -27.75 17.18 -21.35
C PHE A 886 -26.46 16.60 -20.76
N LYS A 887 -26.25 16.68 -19.44
CA LYS A 887 -25.08 16.11 -18.77
C LYS A 887 -24.95 14.60 -19.03
N THR A 888 -26.05 13.88 -18.92
CA THR A 888 -26.12 12.43 -19.11
C THR A 888 -25.81 12.08 -20.57
N TRP A 889 -26.45 12.77 -21.52
CA TRP A 889 -26.20 12.54 -22.95
C TRP A 889 -24.74 12.78 -23.32
N PHE A 890 -24.18 13.89 -22.84
CA PHE A 890 -22.81 14.30 -23.08
C PHE A 890 -21.82 13.24 -22.58
N LYS A 891 -21.85 12.92 -21.28
CA LYS A 891 -20.78 12.14 -20.61
C LYS A 891 -20.87 10.62 -20.76
N LYS A 892 -22.05 10.05 -21.01
CA LYS A 892 -22.27 8.60 -20.94
C LYS A 892 -21.57 7.82 -22.07
N ASP A 893 -20.85 6.74 -21.76
CA ASP A 893 -20.12 5.90 -22.75
C ASP A 893 -19.15 6.70 -23.65
N SER A 894 -18.28 7.49 -23.02
CA SER A 894 -17.40 8.46 -23.69
C SER A 894 -15.99 7.96 -24.02
N LEU A 895 -15.61 6.73 -23.68
CA LEU A 895 -14.20 6.30 -23.68
C LEU A 895 -13.76 5.55 -24.94
N TRP A 896 -14.66 4.77 -25.55
CA TRP A 896 -14.34 3.83 -26.64
C TRP A 896 -13.92 4.52 -27.96
N TYR A 897 -14.26 5.80 -28.14
CA TYR A 897 -13.93 6.56 -29.36
C TYR A 897 -12.42 6.67 -29.61
N SER A 898 -11.60 6.60 -28.55
CA SER A 898 -10.14 6.61 -28.67
C SER A 898 -9.56 5.34 -29.30
N GLU A 899 -10.33 4.26 -29.38
CA GLU A 899 -9.96 2.99 -30.03
C GLU A 899 -10.58 2.86 -31.43
N ASP A 900 -11.74 3.47 -31.67
CA ASP A 900 -12.46 3.40 -32.95
C ASP A 900 -12.75 4.80 -33.54
N LEU A 901 -11.74 5.43 -34.10
CA LEU A 901 -11.88 6.73 -34.79
C LEU A 901 -12.74 6.66 -36.05
N ASP A 902 -12.99 5.48 -36.63
CA ASP A 902 -13.91 5.37 -37.78
C ASP A 902 -15.34 5.83 -37.39
N ALA A 903 -15.67 5.77 -36.10
CA ALA A 903 -16.95 6.21 -35.55
C ALA A 903 -17.01 7.70 -35.21
N VAL A 904 -15.91 8.43 -35.37
CA VAL A 904 -15.76 9.84 -34.99
C VAL A 904 -15.82 10.70 -36.25
N PRO A 905 -16.56 11.83 -36.25
CA PRO A 905 -16.56 12.76 -37.37
C PRO A 905 -15.14 13.09 -37.82
N GLU A 906 -14.90 12.99 -39.12
CA GLU A 906 -13.61 13.31 -39.76
C GLU A 906 -12.43 12.43 -39.30
N ARG A 907 -12.67 11.35 -38.53
CA ARG A 907 -11.63 10.53 -37.88
C ARG A 907 -10.64 11.36 -37.06
N ASP A 908 -11.12 12.44 -36.46
CA ASP A 908 -10.30 13.49 -35.85
C ASP A 908 -10.00 13.19 -34.37
N GLU A 909 -8.73 12.95 -34.07
CA GLU A 909 -8.27 12.58 -32.73
C GLU A 909 -8.45 13.70 -31.69
N GLN A 910 -8.62 14.96 -32.12
CA GLN A 910 -8.88 16.07 -31.22
C GLN A 910 -10.33 16.08 -30.69
N ARG A 911 -11.23 15.30 -31.31
CA ARG A 911 -12.64 15.19 -30.90
C ARG A 911 -12.90 14.11 -29.87
N VAL A 912 -11.90 13.31 -29.49
CA VAL A 912 -12.09 12.21 -28.56
C VAL A 912 -11.57 12.52 -27.16
N LEU A 913 -12.22 11.92 -26.17
CA LEU A 913 -11.73 11.90 -24.80
C LEU A 913 -10.70 10.78 -24.64
N ILE A 914 -9.47 11.13 -24.23
CA ILE A 914 -8.37 10.18 -24.09
C ILE A 914 -7.89 10.22 -22.65
N LEU A 915 -8.09 9.14 -21.90
CA LEU A 915 -7.58 9.03 -20.53
C LEU A 915 -6.06 8.95 -20.56
N GLN A 916 -5.36 9.78 -19.81
CA GLN A 916 -3.91 9.70 -19.75
C GLN A 916 -3.36 10.25 -18.44
N GLY A 917 -2.22 9.73 -17.97
CA GLY A 917 -1.55 10.19 -16.74
C GLY A 917 -0.56 11.31 -17.03
N PRO A 918 -0.58 12.43 -16.28
CA PRO A 918 0.22 13.61 -16.59
C PRO A 918 1.73 13.37 -16.48
N VAL A 919 2.14 12.57 -15.49
CA VAL A 919 3.55 12.19 -15.32
C VAL A 919 3.95 11.05 -16.27
N ALA A 920 3.05 10.07 -16.47
CA ALA A 920 3.38 8.85 -17.20
C ALA A 920 3.48 9.04 -18.73
N VAL A 921 2.79 10.03 -19.31
CA VAL A 921 2.73 10.20 -20.77
C VAL A 921 4.10 10.47 -21.40
N ARG A 922 5.00 11.13 -20.68
CA ARG A 922 6.36 11.48 -21.16
C ARG A 922 7.19 10.25 -21.55
N HIS A 923 6.83 9.08 -21.01
CA HIS A 923 7.51 7.81 -21.30
C HIS A 923 6.92 7.10 -22.53
N SER A 924 5.82 7.59 -23.10
CA SER A 924 5.19 7.04 -24.30
C SER A 924 5.88 7.61 -25.55
N THR A 925 7.13 7.23 -25.79
CA THR A 925 7.97 7.88 -26.81
C THR A 925 7.99 7.15 -28.17
N ILE A 926 7.68 5.87 -28.19
CA ILE A 926 7.69 5.02 -29.39
C ILE A 926 6.26 4.52 -29.64
N MET A 927 5.71 4.85 -30.81
CA MET A 927 4.44 4.31 -31.27
C MET A 927 4.63 2.86 -31.75
N ASP A 928 3.69 1.99 -31.39
CA ASP A 928 3.65 0.59 -31.79
C ASP A 928 4.90 -0.22 -31.40
N GLU A 929 5.53 0.13 -30.28
CA GLU A 929 6.49 -0.73 -29.60
C GLU A 929 5.75 -1.97 -29.06
N PRO A 930 6.22 -3.20 -29.31
CA PRO A 930 5.60 -4.40 -28.76
C PRO A 930 5.57 -4.33 -27.23
N VAL A 931 4.42 -4.64 -26.62
CA VAL A 931 4.28 -4.52 -25.16
C VAL A 931 5.26 -5.42 -24.39
N ALA A 932 5.62 -6.57 -24.96
CA ALA A 932 6.63 -7.46 -24.39
C ALA A 932 7.98 -6.76 -24.27
N ASP A 933 8.40 -6.02 -25.30
CA ASP A 933 9.69 -5.32 -25.33
C ASP A 933 9.71 -4.17 -24.30
N ILE A 934 8.60 -3.43 -24.17
CA ILE A 934 8.44 -2.38 -23.14
C ILE A 934 8.70 -2.96 -21.74
N LEU A 935 8.00 -4.05 -21.41
CA LEU A 935 8.00 -4.60 -20.06
C LEU A 935 9.32 -5.33 -19.75
N THR A 936 9.85 -6.09 -20.72
CA THR A 936 11.15 -6.74 -20.59
C THR A 936 12.27 -5.71 -20.46
N GLY A 937 12.27 -4.64 -21.24
CA GLY A 937 13.27 -3.57 -21.12
C GLY A 937 13.29 -2.91 -19.73
N ILE A 938 12.11 -2.74 -19.11
CA ILE A 938 12.01 -2.23 -17.73
C ILE A 938 12.60 -3.23 -16.72
N VAL A 939 12.26 -4.52 -16.85
CA VAL A 939 12.75 -5.58 -15.96
C VAL A 939 14.26 -5.77 -16.08
N ASP A 940 14.79 -5.76 -17.30
CA ASP A 940 16.24 -5.86 -17.56
C ASP A 940 16.98 -4.68 -16.93
N GLY A 941 16.40 -3.48 -17.00
CA GLY A 941 16.90 -2.30 -16.31
C GLY A 941 16.97 -2.47 -14.79
N PHE A 942 15.92 -3.05 -14.17
CA PHE A 942 15.96 -3.39 -12.73
C PHE A 942 17.07 -4.39 -12.39
N ALA A 943 17.19 -5.47 -13.16
CA ALA A 943 18.22 -6.49 -12.96
C ALA A 943 19.64 -5.92 -13.08
N SER A 944 19.84 -4.92 -13.93
CA SER A 944 21.15 -4.26 -14.10
C SER A 944 21.55 -3.34 -12.93
N THR A 945 20.59 -2.91 -12.10
CA THR A 945 20.80 -1.90 -11.05
C THR A 945 20.97 -2.52 -9.66
N VAL A 946 20.41 -3.71 -9.44
CA VAL A 946 20.42 -4.37 -8.13
C VAL A 946 21.66 -5.27 -8.02
N SER A 947 22.43 -5.11 -6.93
CA SER A 947 23.63 -5.91 -6.68
C SER A 947 23.32 -7.40 -6.54
N GLU A 948 24.22 -8.25 -7.03
CA GLU A 948 24.23 -9.69 -6.76
C GLU A 948 24.50 -9.94 -5.28
N ASP A 949 23.46 -10.16 -4.49
CA ASP A 949 23.63 -10.73 -3.16
C ASP A 949 22.33 -11.38 -2.70
N VAL A 950 22.33 -12.71 -2.72
CA VAL A 950 21.77 -13.62 -1.70
C VAL A 950 21.80 -15.04 -2.26
N ALA A 951 22.39 -15.95 -1.49
CA ALA A 951 22.03 -17.36 -1.58
C ALA A 951 20.59 -17.47 -1.08
N VAL A 952 19.61 -17.56 -1.99
CA VAL A 952 18.21 -17.83 -1.64
C VAL A 952 18.25 -18.96 -0.62
N GLY A 953 17.74 -18.68 0.59
CA GLY A 953 17.99 -19.47 1.79
C GLY A 953 17.81 -20.95 1.50
N GLY A 954 18.82 -21.76 1.87
CA GLY A 954 18.80 -23.19 1.63
C GLY A 954 17.48 -23.78 2.09
N THR A 955 16.79 -24.48 1.19
CA THR A 955 15.46 -25.01 1.43
C THR A 955 15.52 -26.00 2.60
N ILE A 956 15.08 -25.57 3.77
CA ILE A 956 15.10 -26.42 4.97
C ILE A 956 13.99 -27.44 4.82
N LYS A 957 14.39 -28.69 4.58
CA LYS A 957 13.48 -29.84 4.58
C LYS A 957 12.82 -29.94 5.96
N GLN A 958 11.49 -29.83 6.02
CA GLN A 958 10.75 -30.05 7.27
C GLN A 958 10.43 -31.54 7.42
N ALA A 959 10.75 -32.09 8.59
CA ALA A 959 10.32 -33.43 8.95
C ALA A 959 8.80 -33.45 9.18
N ILE A 960 8.11 -34.47 8.66
CA ILE A 960 6.68 -34.66 8.90
C ILE A 960 6.49 -35.01 10.39
N ASN A 961 5.79 -34.16 11.13
CA ASN A 961 5.51 -34.35 12.54
C ASN A 961 4.00 -34.45 12.78
N ILE A 962 3.42 -35.59 12.40
CA ILE A 962 2.01 -35.92 12.61
C ILE A 962 1.96 -37.16 13.50
N ALA A 963 1.28 -37.07 14.66
CA ALA A 963 1.32 -38.11 15.69
C ALA A 963 0.91 -39.52 15.23
N SER A 964 0.07 -39.61 14.20
CA SER A 964 -0.45 -40.86 13.61
C SER A 964 0.39 -41.43 12.46
N VAL A 965 1.49 -40.75 12.09
CA VAL A 965 2.42 -41.15 11.03
C VAL A 965 3.73 -41.63 11.65
N GLN A 966 4.10 -42.88 11.37
CA GLN A 966 5.41 -43.39 11.75
C GLN A 966 6.44 -43.07 10.68
N VAL A 967 7.51 -42.37 11.06
CA VAL A 967 8.60 -41.97 10.16
C VAL A 967 9.79 -42.91 10.36
N THR A 968 10.30 -43.50 9.28
CA THR A 968 11.54 -44.26 9.28
C THR A 968 12.50 -43.67 8.26
N GLU A 969 13.65 -43.20 8.70
CA GLU A 969 14.69 -42.64 7.83
C GLU A 969 15.75 -43.69 7.51
N SER A 970 16.16 -43.75 6.25
CA SER A 970 17.29 -44.53 5.77
C SER A 970 18.26 -43.62 5.00
N GLN A 971 19.47 -44.10 4.69
CA GLN A 971 20.48 -43.30 3.98
C GLN A 971 20.03 -42.79 2.60
N ALA A 972 19.00 -43.37 1.98
CA ALA A 972 18.58 -43.04 0.61
C ALA A 972 17.08 -42.73 0.44
N SER A 973 16.24 -42.94 1.47
CA SER A 973 14.80 -42.70 1.40
C SER A 973 14.18 -42.42 2.77
N MET A 974 13.09 -41.66 2.75
CA MET A 974 12.18 -41.47 3.88
C MET A 974 10.96 -42.38 3.71
N GLU A 975 10.60 -43.12 4.75
CA GLU A 975 9.37 -43.93 4.78
C GLU A 975 8.37 -43.36 5.78
N TYR A 976 7.10 -43.26 5.38
CA TYR A 976 6.00 -42.78 6.20
C TYR A 976 4.89 -43.83 6.21
N SER A 977 4.60 -44.41 7.38
CA SER A 977 3.55 -45.43 7.54
C SER A 977 2.33 -44.85 8.24
N ILE A 978 1.16 -45.01 7.64
CA ILE A 978 -0.12 -44.48 8.15
C ILE A 978 -0.80 -45.56 9.01
N SER A 979 -0.76 -45.37 10.32
CA SER A 979 -1.33 -46.31 11.30
C SER A 979 -2.73 -45.96 11.82
N ALA A 980 -3.17 -44.72 11.61
CA ALA A 980 -4.48 -44.22 12.04
C ALA A 980 -4.99 -43.15 11.06
N LEU A 981 -6.23 -42.68 11.26
CA LEU A 981 -6.83 -41.64 10.43
C LEU A 981 -6.02 -40.33 10.51
N VAL A 982 -5.69 -39.75 9.35
CA VAL A 982 -4.97 -38.47 9.22
C VAL A 982 -5.81 -37.53 8.34
N SER A 983 -5.83 -36.24 8.67
CA SER A 983 -6.45 -35.23 7.80
C SER A 983 -5.70 -35.16 6.46
N ALA A 984 -6.42 -35.27 5.34
CA ALA A 984 -5.80 -35.23 4.01
C ALA A 984 -5.07 -33.92 3.73
N ASN A 985 -5.62 -32.78 4.17
CA ASN A 985 -4.98 -31.47 3.97
C ASN A 985 -3.70 -31.34 4.82
N GLU A 986 -3.74 -31.80 6.08
CA GLU A 986 -2.58 -31.79 6.97
C GLU A 986 -1.45 -32.67 6.41
N TRP A 987 -1.82 -33.87 5.94
CA TRP A 987 -0.90 -34.81 5.30
C TRP A 987 -0.26 -34.25 4.04
N LEU A 988 -1.06 -33.79 3.07
CA LEU A 988 -0.53 -33.28 1.80
C LEU A 988 0.35 -32.05 2.00
N THR A 989 0.00 -31.18 2.95
CA THR A 989 0.82 -30.01 3.31
C THR A 989 2.17 -30.44 3.90
N ALA A 990 2.17 -31.37 4.85
CA ALA A 990 3.39 -31.88 5.46
C ALA A 990 4.25 -32.65 4.44
N LEU A 991 3.62 -33.45 3.56
CA LEU A 991 4.29 -34.18 2.51
C LEU A 991 4.97 -33.24 1.51
N ALA A 992 4.29 -32.18 1.06
CA ALA A 992 4.88 -31.15 0.20
C ALA A 992 6.06 -30.44 0.88
N ALA A 993 5.93 -30.09 2.16
CA ALA A 993 7.00 -29.47 2.94
C ALA A 993 8.24 -30.39 3.12
N SER A 994 8.03 -31.71 3.12
CA SER A 994 9.11 -32.69 3.23
C SER A 994 9.94 -32.86 1.95
N VAL A 995 9.46 -32.32 0.82
CA VAL A 995 10.10 -32.45 -0.51
C VAL A 995 10.37 -31.08 -1.16
N MET A 996 10.45 -30.01 -0.36
CA MET A 996 10.74 -28.66 -0.89
C MET A 996 12.09 -28.57 -1.62
N ASP A 997 13.02 -29.50 -1.37
CA ASP A 997 14.28 -29.63 -2.12
C ASP A 997 14.11 -30.15 -3.56
N LYS A 998 12.89 -30.55 -3.94
CA LYS A 998 12.53 -31.12 -5.25
C LYS A 998 11.34 -30.34 -5.83
N ASP A 999 11.61 -29.22 -6.48
CA ASP A 999 10.60 -28.26 -6.96
C ASP A 999 9.44 -28.90 -7.72
N TRP A 1000 9.73 -29.81 -8.66
CA TRP A 1000 8.70 -30.50 -9.44
C TRP A 1000 7.79 -31.36 -8.56
N LEU A 1001 8.36 -32.05 -7.56
CA LEU A 1001 7.61 -32.96 -6.71
C LEU A 1001 6.81 -32.17 -5.68
N ASN A 1002 7.39 -31.09 -5.14
CA ASN A 1002 6.65 -30.14 -4.34
C ASN A 1002 5.46 -29.59 -5.12
N ALA A 1003 5.65 -29.09 -6.34
CA ALA A 1003 4.59 -28.54 -7.19
C ALA A 1003 3.48 -29.56 -7.50
N VAL A 1004 3.83 -30.81 -7.78
CA VAL A 1004 2.88 -31.90 -7.99
C VAL A 1004 1.97 -32.12 -6.77
N ILE A 1005 2.51 -31.98 -5.56
CA ILE A 1005 1.76 -32.22 -4.32
C ILE A 1005 1.01 -30.96 -3.88
N SER A 1006 1.66 -29.79 -3.97
CA SER A 1006 1.15 -28.52 -3.44
C SER A 1006 0.11 -27.88 -4.37
N SER A 1007 0.21 -28.04 -5.69
CA SER A 1007 -0.72 -27.43 -6.64
C SER A 1007 -2.13 -28.05 -6.55
N ASN A 1008 -3.14 -27.21 -6.33
CA ASN A 1008 -4.54 -27.65 -6.33
C ASN A 1008 -5.06 -28.03 -7.73
N HIS A 1009 -4.40 -27.55 -8.79
CA HIS A 1009 -4.83 -27.72 -10.17
C HIS A 1009 -3.69 -28.20 -11.06
N VAL A 1010 -4.06 -28.81 -12.18
CA VAL A 1010 -3.15 -29.08 -13.30
C VAL A 1010 -3.72 -28.45 -14.57
N VAL A 1011 -2.85 -28.17 -15.52
CA VAL A 1011 -3.22 -27.61 -16.82
C VAL A 1011 -3.60 -28.76 -17.75
N GLU A 1012 -4.83 -28.76 -18.23
CA GLU A 1012 -5.26 -29.63 -19.32
C GLU A 1012 -5.73 -28.75 -20.49
N ASN A 1013 -4.98 -28.78 -21.59
CA ASN A 1013 -5.10 -27.81 -22.68
C ASN A 1013 -4.90 -26.36 -22.19
N LYS A 1014 -5.98 -25.62 -21.95
CA LYS A 1014 -5.97 -24.25 -21.39
C LYS A 1014 -6.83 -24.11 -20.13
N LYS A 1015 -7.30 -25.24 -19.59
CA LYS A 1015 -8.13 -25.29 -18.40
C LYS A 1015 -7.28 -25.60 -17.19
N TRP A 1016 -7.72 -25.14 -16.03
CA TRP A 1016 -7.17 -25.52 -14.74
C TRP A 1016 -8.12 -26.50 -14.06
N VAL A 1017 -7.84 -27.79 -14.26
CA VAL A 1017 -8.64 -28.89 -13.72
C VAL A 1017 -8.11 -29.31 -12.34
N PRO A 1018 -8.94 -29.88 -11.45
CA PRO A 1018 -8.47 -30.35 -10.14
C PRO A 1018 -7.30 -31.33 -10.28
N ASN A 1019 -6.26 -31.17 -9.46
CA ASN A 1019 -5.07 -32.01 -9.53
C ASN A 1019 -5.40 -33.46 -9.10
N PRO A 1020 -5.38 -34.45 -10.02
CA PRO A 1020 -5.74 -35.83 -9.68
C PRO A 1020 -4.70 -36.51 -8.80
N ILE A 1021 -3.43 -36.06 -8.84
CA ILE A 1021 -2.32 -36.65 -8.10
C ILE A 1021 -2.50 -36.45 -6.58
N ARG A 1022 -3.09 -35.31 -6.18
CA ARG A 1022 -3.40 -35.06 -4.77
C ARG A 1022 -4.39 -36.05 -4.19
N GLN A 1023 -5.38 -36.49 -4.99
CA GLN A 1023 -6.34 -37.51 -4.55
C GLN A 1023 -5.67 -38.87 -4.35
N LEU A 1024 -4.72 -39.22 -5.23
CA LEU A 1024 -3.94 -40.46 -5.10
C LEU A 1024 -3.05 -40.46 -3.85
N LEU A 1025 -2.56 -39.30 -3.43
CA LEU A 1025 -1.68 -39.16 -2.28
C LEU A 1025 -2.41 -38.97 -0.95
N MET A 1026 -3.75 -39.00 -0.91
CA MET A 1026 -4.51 -38.92 0.33
C MET A 1026 -4.20 -40.12 1.26
N PRO A 1027 -4.03 -39.89 2.57
CA PRO A 1027 -3.58 -40.94 3.49
C PRO A 1027 -4.70 -41.94 3.78
N GLN A 1028 -4.41 -43.25 3.64
CA GLN A 1028 -5.29 -44.33 4.10
C GLN A 1028 -4.60 -45.21 5.15
N ILE A 1029 -5.38 -45.79 6.05
CA ILE A 1029 -4.88 -46.71 7.08
C ILE A 1029 -4.26 -47.93 6.38
N GLY A 1030 -3.03 -48.29 6.75
CA GLY A 1030 -2.32 -49.43 6.17
C GLY A 1030 -1.51 -49.10 4.92
N GLN A 1031 -1.46 -47.82 4.51
CA GLN A 1031 -0.57 -47.34 3.47
C GLN A 1031 0.82 -46.96 3.98
N LYS A 1032 1.82 -47.17 3.13
CA LYS A 1032 3.21 -46.78 3.34
C LYS A 1032 3.72 -45.97 2.16
N TYR A 1033 4.21 -44.77 2.42
CA TYR A 1033 4.81 -43.87 1.43
C TYR A 1033 6.32 -43.94 1.53
N VAL A 1034 6.99 -44.16 0.40
CA VAL A 1034 8.46 -44.16 0.30
C VAL A 1034 8.87 -43.02 -0.61
N VAL A 1035 9.59 -42.05 -0.06
CA VAL A 1035 10.04 -40.84 -0.76
C VAL A 1035 11.56 -40.89 -0.93
N ASN A 1036 12.04 -40.77 -2.16
CA ASN A 1036 13.46 -40.77 -2.48
C ASN A 1036 13.79 -39.75 -3.58
N ALA A 1037 15.03 -39.79 -4.11
CA ALA A 1037 15.45 -38.88 -5.19
C ALA A 1037 14.65 -39.05 -6.50
N ALA A 1038 14.12 -40.25 -6.77
CA ALA A 1038 13.38 -40.56 -7.99
C ALA A 1038 11.89 -40.15 -7.92
N GLY A 1039 11.33 -40.01 -6.72
CA GLY A 1039 9.94 -39.59 -6.50
C GLY A 1039 9.28 -40.26 -5.30
N ILE A 1040 7.99 -40.59 -5.44
CA ILE A 1040 7.15 -41.18 -4.38
C ILE A 1040 6.60 -42.53 -4.83
N ARG A 1041 6.66 -43.53 -3.95
CA ARG A 1041 5.99 -44.82 -4.11
C ARG A 1041 5.05 -45.07 -2.93
N VAL A 1042 3.82 -45.47 -3.22
CA VAL A 1042 2.82 -45.82 -2.20
C VAL A 1042 2.57 -47.32 -2.26
N PHE A 1043 2.60 -47.97 -1.09
CA PHE A 1043 2.27 -49.37 -0.90
C PHE A 1043 1.03 -49.46 -0.01
N ASP A 1044 0.13 -50.41 -0.30
CA ASP A 1044 -1.09 -50.61 0.48
C ASP A 1044 -1.15 -52.07 0.94
N SER A 1045 -1.17 -52.28 2.26
CA SER A 1045 -1.20 -53.62 2.85
C SER A 1045 -2.53 -54.37 2.63
N SER A 1046 -3.59 -53.66 2.24
CA SER A 1046 -4.88 -54.27 1.90
C SER A 1046 -4.93 -54.89 0.50
N ILE A 1047 -3.99 -54.52 -0.37
CA ILE A 1047 -3.92 -54.99 -1.76
C ILE A 1047 -2.82 -56.05 -1.86
N ASN A 1048 -3.19 -57.26 -2.31
CA ASN A 1048 -2.25 -58.39 -2.41
C ASN A 1048 -1.33 -58.26 -3.64
N MET A 1049 -0.38 -57.32 -3.57
CA MET A 1049 0.58 -57.01 -4.62
C MET A 1049 1.98 -56.78 -4.04
N SER A 1050 3.02 -57.24 -4.74
CA SER A 1050 4.41 -57.08 -4.29
C SER A 1050 5.04 -55.72 -4.64
N GLY A 1051 4.42 -54.98 -5.57
CA GLY A 1051 4.86 -53.65 -6.03
C GLY A 1051 4.06 -52.49 -5.42
N PRO A 1052 4.39 -51.24 -5.77
CA PRO A 1052 3.63 -50.07 -5.33
C PRO A 1052 2.28 -49.97 -6.04
N VAL A 1053 1.25 -49.56 -5.31
CA VAL A 1053 -0.09 -49.25 -5.85
C VAL A 1053 -0.08 -47.91 -6.60
N ILE A 1054 0.78 -46.99 -6.19
CA ILE A 1054 1.01 -45.71 -6.87
C ILE A 1054 2.52 -45.48 -6.96
N GLU A 1055 3.00 -45.15 -8.15
CA GLU A 1055 4.38 -44.72 -8.39
C GLU A 1055 4.39 -43.39 -9.14
N ILE A 1056 4.98 -42.36 -8.51
CA ILE A 1056 5.19 -41.04 -9.09
C ILE A 1056 6.68 -40.85 -9.28
N THR A 1057 7.14 -40.79 -10.53
CA THR A 1057 8.56 -40.64 -10.84
C THR A 1057 8.79 -39.63 -11.95
N LYS A 1058 9.90 -38.90 -11.89
CA LYS A 1058 10.30 -38.00 -12.97
C LYS A 1058 11.34 -38.69 -13.88
N LYS A 1059 11.03 -38.80 -15.16
CA LYS A 1059 11.91 -39.28 -16.24
C LYS A 1059 12.14 -38.13 -17.23
N HIS A 1060 13.33 -37.53 -17.20
CA HIS A 1060 13.65 -36.32 -17.98
C HIS A 1060 12.67 -35.17 -17.68
N ALA A 1061 11.95 -34.68 -18.70
CA ALA A 1061 10.93 -33.63 -18.56
C ALA A 1061 9.59 -34.14 -18.04
N ASN A 1062 9.35 -35.46 -18.11
CA ASN A 1062 8.03 -36.05 -17.89
C ASN A 1062 7.93 -36.63 -16.49
N ILE A 1063 6.82 -36.36 -15.84
CA ILE A 1063 6.40 -36.94 -14.56
C ILE A 1063 5.42 -38.07 -14.91
N SER A 1064 5.83 -39.29 -14.63
CA SER A 1064 5.01 -40.49 -14.81
C SER A 1064 4.31 -40.80 -13.48
N VAL A 1065 2.98 -40.89 -13.53
CA VAL A 1065 2.12 -41.27 -12.41
C VAL A 1065 1.45 -42.58 -12.79
N VAL A 1066 1.91 -43.67 -12.21
CA VAL A 1066 1.44 -45.02 -12.47
C VAL A 1066 0.54 -45.47 -11.33
N VAL A 1067 -0.68 -45.87 -11.64
CA VAL A 1067 -1.63 -46.50 -10.71
C VAL A 1067 -1.72 -47.97 -11.09
N SER A 1068 -1.49 -48.85 -10.13
CA SER A 1068 -1.45 -50.30 -10.32
C SER A 1068 -2.59 -50.97 -9.55
N GLU A 1069 -3.28 -51.91 -10.19
CA GLU A 1069 -4.35 -52.69 -9.56
C GLU A 1069 -4.20 -54.18 -9.90
N VAL A 1070 -4.68 -55.04 -8.99
CA VAL A 1070 -4.67 -56.49 -9.17
C VAL A 1070 -5.93 -56.91 -9.92
N ARG A 1071 -5.74 -57.43 -11.13
CA ARG A 1071 -6.79 -58.11 -11.87
C ARG A 1071 -7.09 -59.47 -11.22
N PRO A 1072 -8.35 -59.78 -10.87
CA PRO A 1072 -8.75 -61.11 -10.41
C PRO A 1072 -8.51 -62.19 -11.48
N ALA A 1073 -8.31 -63.43 -11.06
CA ALA A 1073 -8.30 -64.55 -12.00
C ALA A 1073 -9.71 -64.79 -12.57
N VAL A 1074 -9.80 -64.98 -13.89
CA VAL A 1074 -11.02 -65.42 -14.59
C VAL A 1074 -10.77 -66.77 -15.25
N ALA A 1075 -11.79 -67.39 -15.84
CA ALA A 1075 -11.70 -68.74 -16.41
C ALA A 1075 -10.52 -68.91 -17.39
N ASP A 1076 -10.17 -67.86 -18.14
CA ASP A 1076 -9.17 -67.90 -19.20
C ASP A 1076 -7.85 -67.15 -18.87
N LEU A 1077 -7.76 -66.44 -17.73
CA LEU A 1077 -6.60 -65.60 -17.39
C LEU A 1077 -6.26 -65.69 -15.90
N LYS A 1078 -4.96 -65.83 -15.60
CA LYS A 1078 -4.44 -65.77 -14.22
C LYS A 1078 -4.56 -64.36 -13.64
N ALA A 1079 -4.59 -64.26 -12.31
CA ALA A 1079 -4.45 -62.96 -11.65
C ALA A 1079 -3.13 -62.30 -12.08
N ASP A 1080 -3.19 -61.01 -12.37
CA ASP A 1080 -2.05 -60.23 -12.87
C ASP A 1080 -2.19 -58.77 -12.42
N VAL A 1081 -1.10 -58.01 -12.46
CA VAL A 1081 -1.11 -56.58 -12.14
C VAL A 1081 -1.30 -55.80 -13.44
N VAL A 1082 -2.30 -54.93 -13.48
CA VAL A 1082 -2.50 -54.00 -14.59
C VAL A 1082 -2.22 -52.57 -14.14
N THR A 1083 -1.69 -51.76 -15.04
CA THR A 1083 -1.25 -50.40 -14.72
C THR A 1083 -1.88 -49.37 -15.65
N LEU A 1084 -2.30 -48.25 -15.06
CA LEU A 1084 -2.69 -47.03 -15.76
C LEU A 1084 -1.59 -45.99 -15.55
N GLU A 1085 -0.98 -45.53 -16.64
CA GLU A 1085 0.04 -44.49 -16.60
C GLU A 1085 -0.54 -43.16 -17.07
N MET A 1086 -0.39 -42.14 -16.24
CA MET A 1086 -0.65 -40.73 -16.56
C MET A 1086 0.69 -40.01 -16.69
N THR A 1087 0.75 -39.05 -17.61
CA THR A 1087 1.98 -38.30 -17.89
C THR A 1087 1.73 -36.82 -17.69
N PHE A 1088 2.64 -36.16 -16.98
CA PHE A 1088 2.61 -34.73 -16.72
C PHE A 1088 3.96 -34.09 -17.05
N THR A 1089 3.99 -32.79 -17.27
CA THR A 1089 5.23 -31.99 -17.38
C THR A 1089 5.23 -30.88 -16.32
N TYR A 1090 6.44 -30.42 -15.97
CA TYR A 1090 6.65 -29.35 -15.00
C TYR A 1090 7.27 -28.12 -15.67
N HIS A 1091 6.59 -26.99 -15.55
CA HIS A 1091 6.92 -25.68 -16.08
C HIS A 1091 7.11 -24.70 -14.92
N SER A 1092 8.35 -24.56 -14.45
CA SER A 1092 8.67 -23.75 -13.27
C SER A 1092 8.36 -22.27 -13.45
N GLU A 1093 8.25 -21.79 -14.69
CA GLU A 1093 7.97 -20.41 -15.08
C GLU A 1093 6.47 -20.04 -15.08
N MET A 1094 5.57 -21.02 -14.92
CA MET A 1094 4.12 -20.82 -15.03
C MET A 1094 3.44 -20.75 -13.66
N SER A 1095 2.37 -19.95 -13.54
CA SER A 1095 1.54 -19.88 -12.33
C SER A 1095 0.92 -21.23 -11.95
N CYS A 1096 0.41 -21.97 -12.95
CA CYS A 1096 -0.01 -23.35 -12.81
C CYS A 1096 1.03 -24.22 -13.52
N SER A 1097 1.99 -24.74 -12.75
CA SER A 1097 3.24 -25.31 -13.27
C SER A 1097 3.16 -26.77 -13.70
N ILE A 1098 2.07 -27.48 -13.40
CA ILE A 1098 1.92 -28.91 -13.74
C ILE A 1098 0.92 -29.05 -14.89
N HIS A 1099 1.39 -29.63 -16.00
CA HIS A 1099 0.58 -29.81 -17.20
C HIS A 1099 0.34 -31.29 -17.44
N ALA A 1100 -0.90 -31.70 -17.72
CA ALA A 1100 -1.22 -33.05 -18.13
C ALA A 1100 -0.95 -33.21 -19.64
N GLU A 1101 -0.25 -34.29 -20.03
CA GLU A 1101 -0.02 -34.63 -21.43
C GLU A 1101 -1.14 -35.52 -21.98
N GLY A 1102 -1.68 -35.14 -23.15
CA GLY A 1102 -2.19 -36.08 -24.15
C GLY A 1102 -3.71 -36.25 -24.26
N SER A 1103 -4.20 -36.08 -25.49
CA SER A 1103 -5.53 -36.46 -25.99
C SER A 1103 -5.78 -37.99 -26.00
N ASP A 1104 -4.77 -38.79 -25.64
CA ASP A 1104 -4.79 -40.26 -25.62
C ASP A 1104 -5.11 -40.85 -24.23
N TYR A 1105 -5.32 -40.02 -23.20
CA TYR A 1105 -5.65 -40.50 -21.85
C TYR A 1105 -6.87 -41.42 -21.85
N ILE A 1106 -7.92 -41.07 -22.61
CA ILE A 1106 -9.11 -41.91 -22.75
C ILE A 1106 -8.75 -43.28 -23.33
N ASP A 1107 -7.81 -43.35 -24.28
CA ASP A 1107 -7.40 -44.62 -24.89
C ASP A 1107 -6.50 -45.43 -23.95
N LYS A 1108 -5.67 -44.78 -23.13
CA LYS A 1108 -4.92 -45.42 -22.04
C LYS A 1108 -5.87 -46.00 -20.98
N VAL A 1109 -6.93 -45.27 -20.62
CA VAL A 1109 -7.98 -45.75 -19.71
C VAL A 1109 -8.73 -46.94 -20.32
N LYS A 1110 -9.14 -46.86 -21.59
CA LYS A 1110 -9.75 -47.99 -22.29
C LYS A 1110 -8.83 -49.20 -22.33
N ALA A 1111 -7.54 -49.01 -22.61
CA ALA A 1111 -6.55 -50.09 -22.64
C ALA A 1111 -6.28 -50.68 -21.24
N PHE A 1112 -6.35 -49.86 -20.18
CA PHE A 1112 -6.34 -50.35 -18.81
C PHE A 1112 -7.56 -51.24 -18.52
N TYR A 1113 -8.77 -50.75 -18.76
CA TYR A 1113 -9.99 -51.52 -18.52
C TYR A 1113 -10.10 -52.76 -19.41
N ALA A 1114 -9.62 -52.70 -20.65
CA ALA A 1114 -9.58 -53.87 -21.54
C ALA A 1114 -8.56 -54.94 -21.10
N ARG A 1115 -7.55 -54.57 -20.30
CA ARG A 1115 -6.63 -55.54 -19.67
C ARG A 1115 -7.18 -56.06 -18.34
N PHE A 1116 -7.95 -55.22 -17.64
CA PHE A 1116 -8.53 -55.51 -16.33
C PHE A 1116 -9.79 -56.38 -16.42
N TRP A 1117 -10.71 -56.08 -17.34
CA TRP A 1117 -11.86 -56.93 -17.67
C TRP A 1117 -11.42 -58.10 -18.56
#